data_AF-A0A946XR96-F1
#
_entry.id   AF-A0A946XR96-F1
#
_cell.length_a   1.000
_cell.length_b   1.000
_cell.length_c   1.000
_cell.angle_alpha   90.00
_cell.angle_beta   90.00
_cell.angle_gamma   90.00
#
_symmetry.space_group_name_H-M   'P 1'
#
loop_
_entity.id
_entity.type
_entity.pdbx_description
1 polymer ?
#
loop_
_entity_poly.entity_id
_entity_poly.type
_entity_poly.pdbx_seq_one_letter_code
_entity_poly.pdbx_strand_id
1 'polypeptide(L)'
;MKYLLLLSGLLLSPFLSSLLFANKPNVIVIMADDMGWECVSAYRDLITKYNYPKANSGEKDHYSTPHIDKLAADGMRFDHGYSQPICTPSRVQIMTGIYNQRNYVKFGLLDPKAKTFGNVMKDAGYRTCVVGKWQLEGGFDGPKNFGFDEYCLWQLTRRPARYPNAGMEVNGKEIDYPGKYGPDIASDYLCDFIERNKDRPFFGYYPMILPHWPFEPTPDSKDWDPKSEGAEAGNLTQKNPKYFREMVSYVDKIIGKIVAKIEEQKLTEKTMIIFTGDNGTAVSVTGVMNGRKIKGGKGSTPDSGNHVPFIVSWPGTIGAGKTTKAIVNFSDILPTIAQVAGAEIKYEIDGISFLGHLKGGKAARQVSYSWYARNGGPKGKEFARNADWKLYSDGKFFNVYQDVMEKDPLSPGELSDEARTVRAQLQKELKRMEGTRTIFDLSKYQKSGTNQANTPKSPDSVKCTGKYTGHLQGVCRGSGGNFFWSFTKALVKTNTQGKIMKKIKVADHHGDVCFANGKIYCAVNFGAFNDPNGNADNWVYVYDSKSLESLVKYPVPEVKHGAGGIAFKSGRFVVVGGLPEGVKENYVYEYDKEFNFKKQHIVKSGWTKMGIQAATFAQGHWWFGCYGNVLLKITPKFEVVGKYNFNCGYGVLRGPDNKSLYGAGGTTDKGSSDGNIKAVKVAKFEKLKILNAANPKTASEPNDKK
;
A
#
# COMPACT_ATOMS: atom_id res chain seq x y z
N MET A 1 -58.35 21.45 40.90
CA MET A 1 -57.64 20.16 41.05
C MET A 1 -57.62 19.43 39.70
N LYS A 2 -56.63 19.75 38.85
CA LYS A 2 -56.23 19.08 37.58
C LYS A 2 -55.18 20.01 36.95
N TYR A 3 -54.21 19.45 36.23
CA TYR A 3 -52.95 20.08 35.73
C TYR A 3 -51.73 19.99 36.66
N LEU A 4 -51.30 18.76 36.97
CA LEU A 4 -49.91 18.49 37.31
C LEU A 4 -49.56 17.03 36.98
N LEU A 5 -49.48 16.67 35.69
CA LEU A 5 -49.02 15.36 35.22
C LEU A 5 -48.93 15.39 33.68
N LEU A 6 -47.85 15.94 33.11
CA LEU A 6 -47.50 15.73 31.68
C LEU A 6 -46.12 16.34 31.31
N LEU A 7 -45.09 16.12 32.13
CA LEU A 7 -43.72 16.58 31.81
C LEU A 7 -42.61 15.68 32.39
N SER A 8 -42.81 14.36 32.37
CA SER A 8 -41.79 13.37 32.76
C SER A 8 -41.50 12.30 31.68
N GLY A 9 -42.02 12.46 30.46
CA GLY A 9 -41.93 11.44 29.40
C GLY A 9 -40.76 11.56 28.41
N LEU A 10 -39.88 12.57 28.53
CA LEU A 10 -38.89 12.90 27.49
C LEU A 10 -37.41 12.77 27.90
N LEU A 11 -37.12 12.08 29.02
CA LEU A 11 -35.74 11.84 29.48
C LEU A 11 -35.32 10.35 29.51
N LEU A 12 -36.16 9.43 29.01
CA LEU A 12 -35.88 7.98 29.01
C LEU A 12 -35.18 7.45 27.74
N SER A 13 -34.95 8.31 26.73
CA SER A 13 -34.43 7.86 25.43
C SER A 13 -32.96 7.33 25.41
N PRO A 14 -32.00 7.81 26.23
CA PRO A 14 -30.64 7.26 26.20
C PRO A 14 -30.53 5.92 26.96
N PHE A 15 -31.38 5.71 27.97
CA PHE A 15 -31.34 4.52 28.83
C PHE A 15 -31.95 3.27 28.16
N LEU A 16 -32.95 3.41 27.27
CA LEU A 16 -33.46 2.26 26.52
C LEU A 16 -32.47 1.77 25.44
N SER A 17 -31.72 2.65 24.80
CA SER A 17 -30.71 2.25 23.82
C SER A 17 -29.53 1.52 24.47
N SER A 18 -29.09 1.91 25.67
CA SER A 18 -27.98 1.22 26.35
C SER A 18 -28.34 -0.21 26.76
N LEU A 19 -29.58 -0.47 27.18
CA LEU A 19 -30.09 -1.82 27.51
C LEU A 19 -30.19 -2.74 26.27
N LEU A 20 -30.51 -2.19 25.09
CA LEU A 20 -30.58 -2.96 23.83
C LEU A 20 -29.20 -3.42 23.31
N PHE A 21 -28.12 -2.73 23.69
CA PHE A 21 -26.74 -3.06 23.26
C PHE A 21 -25.89 -3.77 24.31
N ALA A 22 -26.31 -3.80 25.58
CA ALA A 22 -25.50 -4.23 26.73
C ALA A 22 -24.91 -5.66 26.64
N ASN A 23 -25.47 -6.52 25.78
CA ASN A 23 -25.09 -7.93 25.64
C ASN A 23 -24.47 -8.31 24.30
N LYS A 24 -24.28 -7.38 23.35
CA LYS A 24 -23.62 -7.71 22.08
C LYS A 24 -22.09 -7.79 22.29
N PRO A 25 -21.41 -8.86 21.87
CA PRO A 25 -19.96 -8.97 22.01
C PRO A 25 -19.25 -8.10 20.96
N ASN A 26 -18.03 -7.67 21.29
CA ASN A 26 -17.11 -7.05 20.35
C ASN A 26 -16.49 -8.12 19.44
N VAL A 27 -16.08 -7.72 18.24
CA VAL A 27 -15.44 -8.62 17.28
C VAL A 27 -14.19 -7.96 16.70
N ILE A 28 -13.05 -8.65 16.73
CA ILE A 28 -11.82 -8.22 16.07
C ILE A 28 -11.35 -9.34 15.14
N VAL A 29 -11.13 -9.02 13.87
CA VAL A 29 -10.53 -9.93 12.88
C VAL A 29 -9.15 -9.40 12.52
N ILE A 30 -8.11 -10.13 12.89
CA ILE A 30 -6.70 -9.82 12.62
C ILE A 30 -6.18 -10.77 11.56
N MET A 31 -5.61 -10.24 10.48
CA MET A 31 -5.13 -11.02 9.36
C MET A 31 -3.72 -10.59 8.95
N ALA A 32 -2.72 -11.42 9.25
CA ALA A 32 -1.34 -11.22 8.82
C ALA A 32 -1.17 -11.34 7.29
N ASP A 33 -0.21 -10.63 6.69
CA ASP A 33 0.03 -10.56 5.24
C ASP A 33 1.26 -11.40 4.86
N ASP A 34 1.09 -12.47 4.08
CA ASP A 34 2.11 -13.49 3.76
C ASP A 34 2.58 -14.37 4.93
N MET A 35 1.64 -14.82 5.78
CA MET A 35 1.93 -15.69 6.93
C MET A 35 1.13 -17.00 6.85
N GLY A 36 1.81 -18.08 6.48
CA GLY A 36 1.27 -19.44 6.52
C GLY A 36 1.19 -19.98 7.95
N TRP A 37 0.48 -21.10 8.11
CA TRP A 37 0.25 -21.72 9.44
C TRP A 37 1.56 -22.11 10.14
N GLU A 38 2.60 -22.44 9.37
CA GLU A 38 3.91 -22.84 9.86
C GLU A 38 4.70 -21.70 10.52
N CYS A 39 4.21 -20.47 10.43
CA CYS A 39 4.82 -19.32 11.11
C CYS A 39 4.36 -19.14 12.57
N VAL A 40 3.41 -19.95 13.04
CA VAL A 40 2.82 -19.85 14.39
C VAL A 40 3.21 -21.06 15.23
N SER A 41 3.89 -20.85 16.36
CA SER A 41 4.40 -21.95 17.20
C SER A 41 3.30 -22.82 17.82
N ALA A 42 2.09 -22.28 18.00
CA ALA A 42 0.92 -23.05 18.40
C ALA A 42 0.56 -24.22 17.45
N TYR A 43 1.07 -24.27 16.22
CA TYR A 43 0.82 -25.37 15.27
C TYR A 43 1.94 -26.42 15.21
N ARG A 44 2.87 -26.39 16.17
CA ARG A 44 4.06 -27.26 16.19
C ARG A 44 3.75 -28.75 16.25
N ASP A 45 2.62 -29.16 16.79
CA ASP A 45 2.14 -30.55 16.77
C ASP A 45 1.60 -30.95 15.39
N LEU A 46 0.95 -30.03 14.67
CA LEU A 46 0.31 -30.31 13.38
C LEU A 46 1.32 -30.73 12.29
N ILE A 47 2.50 -30.12 12.29
CA ILE A 47 3.58 -30.45 11.32
C ILE A 47 4.00 -31.92 11.35
N THR A 48 3.79 -32.62 12.46
CA THR A 48 4.17 -34.04 12.59
C THR A 48 3.38 -34.95 11.65
N LYS A 49 2.19 -34.52 11.20
CA LYS A 49 1.38 -35.23 10.21
C LYS A 49 1.91 -35.06 8.79
N TYR A 50 2.60 -33.96 8.50
CA TYR A 50 3.05 -33.62 7.16
C TYR A 50 4.41 -34.25 6.84
N ASN A 51 4.51 -34.84 5.65
CA ASN A 51 5.74 -35.39 5.10
C ASN A 51 6.65 -34.31 4.47
N TYR A 52 6.92 -33.22 5.20
CA TYR A 52 7.88 -32.22 4.75
C TYR A 52 9.32 -32.74 4.82
N PRO A 53 10.23 -32.24 3.96
CA PRO A 53 11.65 -32.56 4.04
C PRO A 53 12.23 -32.29 5.43
N LYS A 54 13.17 -33.13 5.87
CA LYS A 54 13.90 -32.90 7.13
C LYS A 54 14.77 -31.65 7.03
N ALA A 55 14.84 -30.90 8.13
CA ALA A 55 15.78 -29.81 8.29
C ALA A 55 17.22 -30.32 8.48
N ASN A 56 18.21 -29.42 8.42
CA ASN A 56 19.58 -29.83 8.70
C ASN A 56 19.74 -30.18 10.19
N SER A 57 20.66 -31.09 10.51
CA SER A 57 20.92 -31.47 11.91
C SER A 57 21.28 -30.23 12.74
N GLY A 58 20.64 -30.07 13.90
CA GLY A 58 20.83 -28.93 14.80
C GLY A 58 20.11 -27.63 14.42
N GLU A 59 19.36 -27.59 13.31
CA GLU A 59 18.58 -26.41 12.94
C GLU A 59 17.39 -26.21 13.90
N LYS A 60 17.32 -25.04 14.54
CA LYS A 60 16.27 -24.69 15.50
C LYS A 60 14.99 -24.23 14.80
N ASP A 61 13.87 -24.31 15.51
CA ASP A 61 12.61 -23.71 15.06
C ASP A 61 12.79 -22.21 14.78
N HIS A 62 12.24 -21.74 13.66
CA HIS A 62 12.47 -20.37 13.18
C HIS A 62 11.50 -19.34 13.78
N TYR A 63 10.40 -19.79 14.38
CA TYR A 63 9.32 -18.92 14.85
C TYR A 63 8.97 -19.24 16.29
N SER A 64 8.75 -18.17 17.07
CA SER A 64 8.23 -18.21 18.44
C SER A 64 7.21 -17.09 18.55
N THR A 65 5.97 -17.46 18.85
CA THR A 65 4.82 -16.55 18.88
C THR A 65 4.03 -16.68 20.19
N PRO A 66 4.63 -16.36 21.36
CA PRO A 66 4.02 -16.60 22.66
C PRO A 66 2.67 -15.91 22.87
N HIS A 67 2.44 -14.73 22.29
CA HIS A 67 1.15 -14.05 22.41
C HIS A 67 0.06 -14.70 21.56
N ILE A 68 0.38 -15.16 20.35
CA ILE A 68 -0.54 -15.94 19.50
C ILE A 68 -0.79 -17.32 20.14
N ASP A 69 0.24 -17.93 20.74
CA ASP A 69 0.12 -19.21 21.43
C ASP A 69 -0.81 -19.08 22.65
N LYS A 70 -0.72 -17.97 23.39
CA LYS A 70 -1.69 -17.64 24.44
C LYS A 70 -3.10 -17.46 23.88
N LEU A 71 -3.26 -16.78 22.74
CA LEU A 71 -4.58 -16.62 22.09
C LEU A 71 -5.20 -17.98 21.73
N ALA A 72 -4.38 -18.94 21.27
CA ALA A 72 -4.82 -20.32 21.02
C ALA A 72 -5.15 -21.06 22.33
N ALA A 73 -4.33 -20.89 23.37
CA ALA A 73 -4.54 -21.50 24.68
C ALA A 73 -5.81 -20.97 25.39
N ASP A 74 -6.17 -19.72 25.17
CA ASP A 74 -7.40 -19.11 25.71
C ASP A 74 -8.63 -19.31 24.81
N GLY A 75 -8.50 -20.09 23.73
CA GLY A 75 -9.53 -20.22 22.70
C GLY A 75 -9.53 -21.55 21.99
N MET A 76 -9.83 -21.50 20.69
CA MET A 76 -9.89 -22.65 19.80
C MET A 76 -8.96 -22.45 18.60
N ARG A 77 -8.02 -23.39 18.41
CA ARG A 77 -7.18 -23.51 17.21
C ARG A 77 -7.83 -24.45 16.21
N PHE A 78 -8.02 -23.99 14.97
CA PHE A 78 -8.46 -24.84 13.87
C PHE A 78 -7.23 -25.33 13.09
N ASP A 79 -7.07 -26.65 12.98
CA ASP A 79 -5.97 -27.24 12.22
C ASP A 79 -6.10 -26.96 10.71
N HIS A 80 -7.30 -26.61 10.24
CA HIS A 80 -7.66 -26.52 8.82
C HIS A 80 -8.33 -25.19 8.46
N GLY A 81 -7.56 -24.09 8.46
CA GLY A 81 -7.98 -22.78 7.96
C GLY A 81 -7.51 -22.51 6.52
N TYR A 82 -8.45 -22.21 5.62
CA TYR A 82 -8.14 -22.02 4.19
C TYR A 82 -8.51 -20.64 3.68
N SER A 83 -7.51 -19.98 3.10
CA SER A 83 -7.63 -18.72 2.37
C SER A 83 -7.56 -18.95 0.85
N GLN A 84 -7.42 -17.87 0.10
CA GLN A 84 -7.00 -17.95 -1.30
C GLN A 84 -5.47 -17.88 -1.40
N PRO A 85 -4.88 -18.35 -2.51
CA PRO A 85 -3.42 -18.32 -2.66
C PRO A 85 -2.75 -16.94 -2.63
N ILE A 86 -3.49 -15.83 -2.71
CA ILE A 86 -2.92 -14.48 -2.71
C ILE A 86 -3.89 -13.43 -2.11
N CYS A 87 -3.32 -12.34 -1.61
CA CYS A 87 -3.97 -11.28 -0.86
C CYS A 87 -5.33 -10.76 -1.39
N THR A 88 -5.43 -10.21 -2.61
CA THR A 88 -6.71 -9.63 -3.11
C THR A 88 -7.86 -10.65 -3.12
N PRO A 89 -7.76 -11.84 -3.74
CA PRO A 89 -8.85 -12.82 -3.71
C PRO A 89 -9.22 -13.25 -2.29
N SER A 90 -8.23 -13.43 -1.40
CA SER A 90 -8.49 -13.72 0.03
C SER A 90 -9.30 -12.62 0.70
N ARG A 91 -8.91 -11.35 0.49
CA ARG A 91 -9.59 -10.16 1.05
C ARG A 91 -11.00 -9.98 0.50
N VAL A 92 -11.22 -10.28 -0.78
CA VAL A 92 -12.56 -10.27 -1.37
C VAL A 92 -13.42 -11.36 -0.72
N GLN A 93 -12.91 -12.58 -0.61
CA GLN A 93 -13.65 -13.72 -0.07
C GLN A 93 -13.99 -13.57 1.42
N ILE A 94 -13.01 -13.18 2.24
CA ILE A 94 -13.19 -13.01 3.70
C ILE A 94 -14.21 -11.93 4.02
N MET A 95 -14.21 -10.82 3.27
CA MET A 95 -15.11 -9.70 3.51
C MET A 95 -16.53 -9.98 3.03
N THR A 96 -16.70 -10.72 1.93
CA THR A 96 -18.02 -10.90 1.29
C THR A 96 -18.71 -12.21 1.62
N GLY A 97 -17.98 -13.18 2.17
CA GLY A 97 -18.51 -14.52 2.42
C GLY A 97 -18.83 -15.33 1.15
N ILE A 98 -18.35 -14.87 -0.01
CA ILE A 98 -18.65 -15.45 -1.32
C ILE A 98 -17.37 -15.98 -1.96
N TYR A 99 -17.43 -17.17 -2.53
CA TYR A 99 -16.33 -17.79 -3.25
C TYR A 99 -15.94 -16.98 -4.48
N ASN A 100 -14.64 -16.94 -4.75
CA ASN A 100 -14.07 -16.16 -5.85
C ASN A 100 -14.53 -16.60 -7.24
N GLN A 101 -15.01 -17.84 -7.39
CA GLN A 101 -15.74 -18.27 -8.57
C GLN A 101 -16.91 -17.32 -8.91
N ARG A 102 -17.63 -16.82 -7.91
CA ARG A 102 -18.81 -15.98 -8.09
C ARG A 102 -18.52 -14.48 -8.06
N ASN A 103 -17.54 -14.02 -7.28
CA ASN A 103 -17.36 -12.57 -7.05
C ASN A 103 -16.01 -11.97 -7.44
N TYR A 104 -15.01 -12.77 -7.83
CA TYR A 104 -13.67 -12.23 -8.06
C TYR A 104 -13.52 -11.66 -9.46
N VAL A 105 -13.31 -10.35 -9.51
CA VAL A 105 -13.22 -9.56 -10.76
C VAL A 105 -11.79 -9.56 -11.32
N LYS A 106 -10.86 -8.90 -10.61
CA LYS A 106 -9.45 -8.78 -10.96
C LYS A 106 -8.61 -8.46 -9.73
N PHE A 107 -7.29 -8.57 -9.88
CA PHE A 107 -6.34 -8.19 -8.82
C PHE A 107 -6.47 -6.72 -8.45
N GLY A 108 -6.44 -6.42 -7.15
CA GLY A 108 -6.54 -5.06 -6.62
C GLY A 108 -7.94 -4.44 -6.67
N LEU A 109 -9.01 -5.17 -6.99
CA LEU A 109 -10.37 -4.63 -7.05
C LEU A 109 -11.31 -5.40 -6.13
N LEU A 110 -12.06 -4.67 -5.30
CA LEU A 110 -13.30 -5.14 -4.70
C LEU A 110 -14.44 -4.45 -5.44
N ASP A 111 -15.43 -5.22 -5.91
CA ASP A 111 -16.59 -4.64 -6.58
C ASP A 111 -17.24 -3.57 -5.67
N PRO A 112 -17.36 -2.30 -6.11
CA PRO A 112 -18.01 -1.25 -5.31
C PRO A 112 -19.45 -1.57 -4.90
N LYS A 113 -20.12 -2.51 -5.58
CA LYS A 113 -21.47 -2.99 -5.22
C LYS A 113 -21.46 -4.13 -4.20
N ALA A 114 -20.30 -4.70 -3.88
CA ALA A 114 -20.19 -5.79 -2.93
C ALA A 114 -20.61 -5.33 -1.53
N LYS A 115 -21.41 -6.16 -0.86
CA LYS A 115 -21.70 -6.03 0.57
C LYS A 115 -20.68 -6.84 1.35
N THR A 116 -20.02 -6.18 2.30
CA THR A 116 -18.99 -6.81 3.14
C THR A 116 -19.48 -7.01 4.57
N PHE A 117 -18.70 -7.72 5.39
CA PHE A 117 -18.94 -7.75 6.82
C PHE A 117 -18.92 -6.37 7.47
N GLY A 118 -18.26 -5.37 6.87
CA GLY A 118 -18.26 -4.02 7.43
C GLY A 118 -19.66 -3.44 7.33
N ASN A 119 -20.31 -3.61 6.18
CA ASN A 119 -21.72 -3.23 5.99
C ASN A 119 -22.62 -3.98 6.98
N VAL A 120 -22.49 -5.32 7.05
CA VAL A 120 -23.36 -6.14 7.92
C VAL A 120 -23.21 -5.78 9.40
N MET A 121 -21.97 -5.60 9.88
CA MET A 121 -21.73 -5.23 11.28
C MET A 121 -22.22 -3.81 11.58
N LYS A 122 -22.00 -2.87 10.66
CA LYS A 122 -22.52 -1.50 10.79
C LYS A 122 -24.05 -1.46 10.85
N ASP A 123 -24.72 -2.18 9.95
CA ASP A 123 -26.18 -2.28 9.92
C ASP A 123 -26.73 -2.95 11.20
N ALA A 124 -25.95 -3.82 11.85
CA ALA A 124 -26.26 -4.43 13.15
C ALA A 124 -26.02 -3.52 14.37
N GLY A 125 -25.60 -2.27 14.14
CA GLY A 125 -25.38 -1.24 15.17
C GLY A 125 -23.96 -1.18 15.74
N TYR A 126 -23.00 -1.88 15.15
CA TYR A 126 -21.61 -1.81 15.60
C TYR A 126 -20.93 -0.53 15.13
N ARG A 127 -19.98 -0.03 15.92
CA ARG A 127 -18.94 0.87 15.40
C ARG A 127 -17.92 0.07 14.63
N THR A 128 -17.54 0.52 13.44
CA THR A 128 -16.67 -0.26 12.56
C THR A 128 -15.37 0.47 12.25
N CYS A 129 -14.25 -0.25 12.36
CA CYS A 129 -12.92 0.27 12.07
C CYS A 129 -12.11 -0.70 11.20
N VAL A 130 -11.35 -0.17 10.24
CA VAL A 130 -10.35 -0.94 9.50
C VAL A 130 -8.98 -0.27 9.55
N VAL A 131 -7.94 -1.04 9.92
CA VAL A 131 -6.57 -0.54 10.00
C VAL A 131 -5.59 -1.43 9.25
N GLY A 132 -4.45 -0.88 8.81
CA GLY A 132 -3.41 -1.65 8.12
C GLY A 132 -3.50 -1.55 6.60
N LYS A 133 -3.51 -2.67 5.88
CA LYS A 133 -3.41 -2.72 4.41
C LYS A 133 -4.78 -2.77 3.75
N TRP A 134 -5.02 -1.85 2.81
CA TRP A 134 -6.22 -1.87 1.97
C TRP A 134 -5.99 -2.64 0.66
N GLN A 135 -5.24 -2.08 -0.30
CA GLN A 135 -4.94 -2.70 -1.60
C GLN A 135 -6.18 -3.05 -2.45
N LEU A 136 -7.27 -2.30 -2.29
CA LEU A 136 -8.52 -2.51 -3.04
C LEU A 136 -9.00 -1.20 -3.66
N GLU A 137 -9.14 -1.18 -4.98
CA GLU A 137 -9.79 -0.12 -5.75
C GLU A 137 -11.27 -0.03 -5.34
N GLY A 138 -11.80 1.19 -5.15
CA GLY A 138 -13.20 1.36 -4.68
C GLY A 138 -13.79 2.78 -4.71
N GLY A 139 -13.25 3.70 -5.52
CA GLY A 139 -13.74 5.10 -5.57
C GLY A 139 -13.36 5.96 -4.35
N PHE A 140 -13.79 7.23 -4.33
CA PHE A 140 -13.50 8.17 -3.23
C PHE A 140 -14.22 7.82 -1.91
N ASP A 141 -15.27 6.99 -1.97
CA ASP A 141 -15.97 6.50 -0.78
C ASP A 141 -15.32 5.25 -0.15
N GLY A 142 -14.35 4.62 -0.84
CA GLY A 142 -13.42 3.60 -0.35
C GLY A 142 -13.92 2.72 0.80
N PRO A 143 -13.29 2.75 1.99
CA PRO A 143 -13.70 1.94 3.15
C PRO A 143 -15.12 2.23 3.66
N LYS A 144 -15.62 3.46 3.53
CA LYS A 144 -16.96 3.82 4.01
C LYS A 144 -18.06 3.11 3.22
N ASN A 145 -17.87 2.96 1.91
CA ASN A 145 -18.78 2.19 1.05
C ASN A 145 -18.88 0.72 1.52
N PHE A 146 -17.78 0.17 2.04
CA PHE A 146 -17.72 -1.18 2.61
C PHE A 146 -18.02 -1.21 4.11
N GLY A 147 -18.68 -0.17 4.64
CA GLY A 147 -19.26 -0.16 5.97
C GLY A 147 -18.28 0.09 7.12
N PHE A 148 -17.10 0.65 6.85
CA PHE A 148 -16.16 1.09 7.91
C PHE A 148 -16.38 2.57 8.24
N ASP A 149 -16.69 2.88 9.50
CA ASP A 149 -16.87 4.25 9.99
C ASP A 149 -15.52 4.99 10.08
N GLU A 150 -14.51 4.30 10.60
CA GLU A 150 -13.15 4.82 10.82
C GLU A 150 -12.10 3.95 10.11
N TYR A 151 -11.01 4.57 9.68
CA TYR A 151 -9.90 3.83 9.08
C TYR A 151 -8.54 4.52 9.21
N CYS A 152 -7.49 3.70 9.33
CA CYS A 152 -6.08 4.07 9.26
C CYS A 152 -5.36 3.10 8.33
N LEU A 153 -5.24 3.45 7.05
CA LEU A 153 -4.88 2.51 5.99
C LEU A 153 -3.63 2.91 5.22
N TRP A 154 -2.81 1.91 4.90
CA TRP A 154 -1.77 1.96 3.88
C TRP A 154 -2.34 1.44 2.55
N GLN A 155 -1.95 2.09 1.45
CA GLN A 155 -2.36 1.73 0.07
C GLN A 155 -3.86 1.86 -0.20
N LEU A 156 -4.43 3.03 0.11
CA LEU A 156 -5.80 3.40 -0.25
C LEU A 156 -5.84 4.32 -1.49
N THR A 157 -5.39 5.58 -1.42
CA THR A 157 -5.22 6.48 -2.58
C THR A 157 -3.77 6.55 -3.08
N ARG A 158 -2.79 6.31 -2.21
CA ARG A 158 -1.35 6.38 -2.50
C ARG A 158 -0.58 5.19 -1.97
N ARG A 159 0.66 5.00 -2.44
CA ARG A 159 1.55 3.89 -2.02
C ARG A 159 2.90 4.41 -1.48
N PRO A 160 2.93 4.99 -0.26
CA PRO A 160 4.15 5.43 0.40
C PRO A 160 4.92 4.23 1.01
N ALA A 161 6.04 4.49 1.68
CA ALA A 161 6.69 3.48 2.53
C ALA A 161 5.69 2.93 3.57
N ARG A 162 5.82 1.65 3.91
CA ARG A 162 4.86 0.92 4.78
C ARG A 162 5.43 0.52 6.13
N TYR A 163 6.76 0.50 6.26
CA TYR A 163 7.48 0.10 7.46
C TYR A 163 8.16 1.32 8.10
N PRO A 164 9.44 1.67 7.87
CA PRO A 164 9.98 2.92 8.37
C PRO A 164 9.42 4.12 7.59
N ASN A 165 9.26 5.25 8.28
CA ASN A 165 8.78 6.50 7.69
C ASN A 165 7.45 6.32 6.94
N ALA A 166 6.54 5.55 7.56
CA ALA A 166 5.33 5.12 6.88
C ALA A 166 4.41 6.29 6.54
N GLY A 167 3.73 6.17 5.39
CA GLY A 167 2.60 7.03 5.06
C GLY A 167 1.29 6.27 5.20
N MET A 168 0.32 6.87 5.90
CA MET A 168 -1.02 6.32 6.08
C MET A 168 -2.07 7.28 5.53
N GLU A 169 -3.28 6.78 5.36
CA GLU A 169 -4.50 7.54 5.16
C GLU A 169 -5.45 7.32 6.33
N VAL A 170 -5.72 8.39 7.07
CA VAL A 170 -6.54 8.37 8.28
C VAL A 170 -7.82 9.16 8.02
N ASN A 171 -8.97 8.47 7.94
CA ASN A 171 -10.28 9.08 7.74
C ASN A 171 -10.32 10.12 6.59
N GLY A 172 -9.63 9.82 5.48
CA GLY A 172 -9.60 10.64 4.27
C GLY A 172 -8.45 11.65 4.22
N LYS A 173 -7.58 11.67 5.24
CA LYS A 173 -6.39 12.52 5.27
C LYS A 173 -5.13 11.69 5.03
N GLU A 174 -4.36 12.04 4.01
CA GLU A 174 -3.02 11.49 3.77
C GLU A 174 -2.04 12.07 4.80
N ILE A 175 -1.37 11.23 5.58
CA ILE A 175 -0.45 11.64 6.65
C ILE A 175 0.86 10.83 6.54
N ASP A 176 1.99 11.53 6.52
CA ASP A 176 3.33 10.92 6.59
C ASP A 176 3.85 10.96 8.03
N TYR A 177 4.48 9.88 8.47
CA TYR A 177 4.97 9.72 9.83
C TYR A 177 6.50 9.49 9.86
N PRO A 178 7.31 10.56 9.74
CA PRO A 178 8.75 10.44 9.81
C PRO A 178 9.23 9.82 11.13
N GLY A 179 10.19 8.90 11.05
CA GLY A 179 10.76 8.18 12.18
C GLY A 179 9.84 7.15 12.84
N LYS A 180 8.64 6.92 12.31
CA LYS A 180 7.66 5.98 12.87
C LYS A 180 7.55 4.71 12.04
N TYR A 181 7.10 3.64 12.69
CA TYR A 181 6.86 2.33 12.09
C TYR A 181 5.38 2.15 11.75
N GLY A 182 5.07 1.87 10.49
CA GLY A 182 3.69 1.73 9.98
C GLY A 182 2.79 0.78 10.79
N PRO A 183 3.24 -0.45 11.10
CA PRO A 183 2.49 -1.39 11.92
C PRO A 183 2.15 -0.89 13.33
N ASP A 184 2.99 -0.04 13.93
CA ASP A 184 2.69 0.58 15.22
C ASP A 184 1.58 1.60 15.08
N ILE A 185 1.63 2.47 14.05
CA ILE A 185 0.60 3.46 13.77
C ILE A 185 -0.78 2.79 13.58
N ALA A 186 -0.84 1.71 12.82
CA ALA A 186 -2.09 0.98 12.59
C ALA A 186 -2.62 0.32 13.87
N SER A 187 -1.74 -0.32 14.66
CA SER A 187 -2.15 -0.99 15.89
C SER A 187 -2.47 0.00 17.03
N ASP A 188 -1.76 1.12 17.15
CA ASP A 188 -2.10 2.22 18.07
C ASP A 188 -3.49 2.77 17.76
N TYR A 189 -3.80 2.98 16.48
CA TYR A 189 -5.12 3.45 16.07
C TYR A 189 -6.24 2.46 16.45
N LEU A 190 -6.00 1.15 16.30
CA LEU A 190 -6.98 0.14 16.73
C LEU A 190 -7.14 0.11 18.25
N CYS A 191 -6.06 0.23 19.02
CA CYS A 191 -6.12 0.31 20.48
C CYS A 191 -6.88 1.55 20.96
N ASP A 192 -6.64 2.71 20.36
CA ASP A 192 -7.42 3.94 20.61
C ASP A 192 -8.90 3.76 20.25
N PHE A 193 -9.19 3.12 19.11
CA PHE A 193 -10.57 2.80 18.73
C PHE A 193 -11.24 1.88 19.75
N ILE A 194 -10.58 0.83 20.24
CA ILE A 194 -11.10 -0.04 21.30
C ILE A 194 -11.46 0.78 22.54
N GLU A 195 -10.54 1.64 22.99
CA GLU A 195 -10.72 2.45 24.20
C GLU A 195 -11.88 3.44 24.08
N ARG A 196 -11.97 4.18 22.96
CA ARG A 196 -13.07 5.12 22.68
C ARG A 196 -14.44 4.46 22.53
N ASN A 197 -14.47 3.15 22.29
CA ASN A 197 -15.69 2.40 22.01
C ASN A 197 -16.02 1.35 23.07
N LYS A 198 -15.31 1.29 24.19
CA LYS A 198 -15.47 0.24 25.22
C LYS A 198 -16.90 0.07 25.77
N ASP A 199 -17.71 1.14 25.74
CA ASP A 199 -19.09 1.15 26.24
C ASP A 199 -20.16 0.81 25.18
N ARG A 200 -19.74 0.39 23.97
CA ARG A 200 -20.64 0.00 22.86
C ARG A 200 -20.03 -1.12 22.01
N PRO A 201 -20.85 -1.96 21.34
CA PRO A 201 -20.31 -3.02 20.48
C PRO A 201 -19.50 -2.43 19.32
N PHE A 202 -18.30 -2.99 19.11
CA PHE A 202 -17.42 -2.58 18.03
C PHE A 202 -16.89 -3.76 17.21
N PHE A 203 -16.59 -3.46 15.95
CA PHE A 203 -16.01 -4.38 14.98
C PHE A 203 -14.71 -3.78 14.43
N GLY A 204 -13.59 -4.45 14.69
CA GLY A 204 -12.28 -4.10 14.16
C GLY A 204 -11.82 -5.10 13.12
N TYR A 205 -11.44 -4.64 11.93
CA TYR A 205 -10.74 -5.46 10.94
C TYR A 205 -9.31 -4.95 10.77
N TYR A 206 -8.33 -5.78 11.08
CA TYR A 206 -6.91 -5.48 10.95
C TYR A 206 -6.24 -6.40 9.92
N PRO A 207 -6.39 -6.12 8.62
CA PRO A 207 -5.49 -6.66 7.61
C PRO A 207 -4.10 -6.05 7.80
N MET A 208 -3.18 -6.79 8.43
CA MET A 208 -1.87 -6.28 8.76
C MET A 208 -1.04 -5.93 7.52
N ILE A 209 -0.08 -5.03 7.72
CA ILE A 209 0.98 -4.73 6.75
C ILE A 209 2.09 -5.79 6.87
N LEU A 210 2.32 -6.32 8.07
CA LEU A 210 3.31 -7.37 8.37
C LEU A 210 2.77 -8.77 8.07
N PRO A 211 3.66 -9.76 7.80
CA PRO A 211 5.11 -9.65 7.56
C PRO A 211 5.51 -9.54 6.06
N HIS A 212 4.61 -9.02 5.21
CA HIS A 212 4.78 -9.00 3.76
C HIS A 212 6.07 -8.31 3.27
N TRP A 213 6.56 -8.71 2.11
CA TRP A 213 7.68 -8.05 1.44
C TRP A 213 7.44 -6.55 1.18
N PRO A 214 8.44 -5.65 1.29
CA PRO A 214 9.87 -5.89 1.52
C PRO A 214 10.19 -6.33 2.95
N PHE A 215 11.17 -7.24 3.09
CA PHE A 215 11.61 -7.67 4.43
C PHE A 215 12.61 -6.66 4.99
N GLU A 216 12.13 -5.83 5.91
CA GLU A 216 12.86 -4.71 6.51
C GLU A 216 13.02 -4.92 8.02
N PRO A 217 14.08 -4.35 8.64
CA PRO A 217 14.23 -4.35 10.10
C PRO A 217 12.97 -3.79 10.79
N THR A 218 12.54 -4.45 11.86
CA THR A 218 11.50 -3.95 12.77
C THR A 218 12.14 -3.07 13.85
N PRO A 219 11.39 -2.29 14.63
CA PRO A 219 11.93 -1.52 15.76
C PRO A 219 12.71 -2.33 16.80
N ASP A 220 12.47 -3.64 16.89
CA ASP A 220 13.19 -4.53 17.81
C ASP A 220 14.44 -5.15 17.16
N SER A 221 14.64 -4.93 15.86
CA SER A 221 15.82 -5.39 15.14
C SER A 221 17.04 -4.53 15.50
N LYS A 222 18.21 -5.17 15.61
CA LYS A 222 19.49 -4.46 15.78
C LYS A 222 19.82 -3.56 14.59
N ASP A 223 19.25 -3.86 13.42
CA ASP A 223 19.49 -3.14 12.17
C ASP A 223 18.46 -2.03 11.94
N TRP A 224 17.59 -1.73 12.93
CA TRP A 224 16.60 -0.67 12.84
C TRP A 224 17.24 0.71 12.72
N ASP A 225 16.81 1.46 11.70
CA ASP A 225 17.16 2.87 11.55
C ASP A 225 15.88 3.70 11.29
N PRO A 226 15.46 4.56 12.23
CA PRO A 226 14.29 5.43 12.02
C PRO A 226 14.52 6.47 10.90
N LYS A 227 15.76 6.69 10.46
CA LYS A 227 16.10 7.55 9.32
C LYS A 227 16.12 6.79 7.99
N SER A 228 15.92 5.47 7.99
CA SER A 228 15.85 4.67 6.77
C SER A 228 14.71 5.16 5.87
N GLU A 229 15.00 5.47 4.61
CA GLU A 229 13.95 5.83 3.63
C GLU A 229 12.99 4.66 3.33
N GLY A 230 13.32 3.45 3.79
CA GLY A 230 12.54 2.24 3.57
C GLY A 230 12.73 1.66 2.17
N ALA A 231 12.47 0.37 2.00
CA ALA A 231 12.73 -0.35 0.75
C ALA A 231 11.77 -0.01 -0.39
N GLU A 232 10.65 0.66 -0.12
CA GLU A 232 9.78 1.24 -1.18
C GLU A 232 10.25 2.62 -1.66
N ALA A 233 11.19 3.30 -0.95
CA ALA A 233 11.78 4.58 -1.38
C ALA A 233 13.30 4.52 -1.64
N GLY A 234 13.99 3.46 -1.19
CA GLY A 234 15.43 3.22 -1.36
C GLY A 234 15.77 1.82 -1.91
N ASN A 235 17.07 1.52 -2.04
CA ASN A 235 17.59 0.40 -2.85
C ASN A 235 18.17 -0.79 -2.02
N LEU A 236 17.72 -1.04 -0.80
CA LEU A 236 18.40 -1.98 0.12
C LEU A 236 17.46 -3.01 0.80
N THR A 237 18.03 -4.20 1.04
CA THR A 237 17.60 -5.35 1.89
C THR A 237 16.35 -6.19 1.58
N GLN A 238 15.60 -5.86 0.52
CA GLN A 238 14.32 -6.47 0.14
C GLN A 238 14.16 -8.01 0.26
N LYS A 239 15.21 -8.84 0.18
CA LYS A 239 15.08 -10.32 0.10
C LYS A 239 15.63 -11.08 1.31
N ASN A 240 16.11 -10.43 2.36
CA ASN A 240 16.75 -11.15 3.46
C ASN A 240 15.70 -11.88 4.34
N PRO A 241 15.66 -13.23 4.36
CA PRO A 241 14.69 -13.97 5.16
C PRO A 241 14.88 -13.81 6.67
N LYS A 242 16.04 -13.30 7.14
CA LYS A 242 16.25 -12.92 8.54
C LYS A 242 15.17 -11.94 9.02
N TYR A 243 14.94 -10.87 8.26
CA TYR A 243 13.97 -9.83 8.64
C TYR A 243 12.53 -10.34 8.61
N PHE A 244 12.20 -11.31 7.74
CA PHE A 244 10.88 -11.94 7.78
C PHE A 244 10.60 -12.59 9.16
N ARG A 245 11.59 -13.27 9.75
CA ARG A 245 11.43 -13.89 11.08
C ARG A 245 11.22 -12.85 12.17
N GLU A 246 12.01 -11.77 12.14
CA GLU A 246 11.87 -10.64 13.06
C GLU A 246 10.50 -9.95 12.89
N MET A 247 10.00 -9.84 11.66
CA MET A 247 8.66 -9.32 11.35
C MET A 247 7.55 -10.23 11.88
N VAL A 248 7.71 -11.57 11.82
CA VAL A 248 6.78 -12.52 12.46
C VAL A 248 6.76 -12.35 13.98
N SER A 249 7.92 -12.24 14.63
CA SER A 249 7.97 -11.94 16.07
C SER A 249 7.32 -10.59 16.39
N TYR A 250 7.41 -9.62 15.49
CA TYR A 250 6.74 -8.32 15.66
C TYR A 250 5.22 -8.39 15.46
N VAL A 251 4.72 -9.28 14.58
CA VAL A 251 3.29 -9.61 14.49
C VAL A 251 2.78 -10.11 15.84
N ASP A 252 3.50 -11.04 16.46
CA ASP A 252 3.17 -11.59 17.78
C ASP A 252 3.12 -10.49 18.86
N LYS A 253 4.13 -9.61 18.89
CA LYS A 253 4.16 -8.43 19.79
C LYS A 253 2.95 -7.51 19.61
N ILE A 254 2.56 -7.21 18.37
CA ILE A 254 1.39 -6.38 18.09
C ILE A 254 0.09 -7.05 18.57
N ILE A 255 -0.03 -8.37 18.40
CA ILE A 255 -1.17 -9.13 18.91
C ILE A 255 -1.21 -9.07 20.43
N GLY A 256 -0.07 -9.27 21.10
CA GLY A 256 0.06 -9.08 22.55
C GLY A 256 -0.41 -7.71 23.02
N LYS A 257 -0.02 -6.64 22.30
CA LYS A 257 -0.46 -5.26 22.59
C LYS A 257 -1.99 -5.08 22.45
N ILE A 258 -2.61 -5.66 21.42
CA ILE A 258 -4.07 -5.55 21.22
C ILE A 258 -4.82 -6.33 22.30
N VAL A 259 -4.37 -7.55 22.62
CA VAL A 259 -4.94 -8.37 23.69
C VAL A 259 -4.82 -7.65 25.03
N ALA A 260 -3.65 -7.10 25.35
CA ALA A 260 -3.43 -6.33 26.57
C ALA A 260 -4.37 -5.12 26.67
N LYS A 261 -4.65 -4.41 25.56
CA LYS A 261 -5.63 -3.31 25.56
C LYS A 261 -7.05 -3.82 25.83
N ILE A 262 -7.44 -4.98 25.31
CA ILE A 262 -8.75 -5.59 25.60
C ILE A 262 -8.87 -5.97 27.08
N GLU A 263 -7.81 -6.53 27.67
CA GLU A 263 -7.74 -6.87 29.10
C GLU A 263 -7.80 -5.60 29.98
N GLU A 264 -7.03 -4.57 29.64
CA GLU A 264 -7.00 -3.27 30.31
C GLU A 264 -8.39 -2.61 30.36
N GLN A 265 -9.14 -2.68 29.25
CA GLN A 265 -10.51 -2.16 29.18
C GLN A 265 -11.56 -3.12 29.76
N LYS A 266 -11.16 -4.27 30.33
CA LYS A 266 -12.03 -5.30 30.92
C LYS A 266 -13.04 -5.88 29.92
N LEU A 267 -12.62 -6.06 28.67
CA LEU A 267 -13.45 -6.53 27.56
C LEU A 267 -13.21 -7.99 27.17
N THR A 268 -12.32 -8.71 27.85
CA THR A 268 -11.89 -10.08 27.52
C THR A 268 -13.05 -11.05 27.31
N GLU A 269 -13.95 -11.18 28.27
CA GLU A 269 -15.11 -12.09 28.19
C GLU A 269 -16.11 -11.69 27.08
N LYS A 270 -16.12 -10.41 26.69
CA LYS A 270 -17.07 -9.84 25.72
C LYS A 270 -16.48 -9.68 24.33
N THR A 271 -15.25 -10.11 24.07
CA THR A 271 -14.60 -9.87 22.77
C THR A 271 -14.21 -11.18 22.11
N MET A 272 -14.69 -11.38 20.89
CA MET A 272 -14.21 -12.43 20.01
C MET A 272 -13.05 -11.90 19.15
N ILE A 273 -11.88 -12.53 19.25
CA ILE A 273 -10.71 -12.25 18.42
C ILE A 273 -10.49 -13.43 17.47
N ILE A 274 -10.47 -13.16 16.17
CA ILE A 274 -10.10 -14.12 15.13
C ILE A 274 -8.73 -13.71 14.60
N PHE A 275 -7.74 -14.62 14.68
CA PHE A 275 -6.42 -14.44 14.08
C PHE A 275 -6.20 -15.40 12.92
N THR A 276 -5.72 -14.88 11.79
CA THR A 276 -5.36 -15.66 10.61
C THR A 276 -4.25 -15.01 9.76
N GLY A 277 -3.82 -15.67 8.69
CA GLY A 277 -2.97 -15.10 7.64
C GLY A 277 -3.73 -15.02 6.31
N ASP A 278 -3.43 -14.07 5.43
CA ASP A 278 -4.21 -13.86 4.22
C ASP A 278 -3.91 -14.88 3.10
N ASN A 279 -2.71 -15.41 3.06
CA ASN A 279 -2.26 -16.47 2.16
C ASN A 279 -1.02 -17.15 2.76
N GLY A 280 -0.57 -18.23 2.12
CA GLY A 280 0.67 -18.90 2.49
C GLY A 280 1.89 -17.99 2.42
N THR A 281 2.96 -18.42 3.09
CA THR A 281 4.20 -17.65 3.24
C THR A 281 4.86 -17.33 1.90
N ALA A 282 5.55 -16.19 1.84
CA ALA A 282 6.27 -15.74 0.66
C ALA A 282 7.25 -16.80 0.10
N VAL A 283 7.27 -16.97 -1.22
CA VAL A 283 8.09 -17.99 -1.91
C VAL A 283 9.60 -17.85 -1.72
N SER A 284 10.08 -16.68 -1.29
CA SER A 284 11.48 -16.46 -0.94
C SER A 284 11.88 -17.01 0.43
N VAL A 285 10.90 -17.35 1.28
CA VAL A 285 11.12 -17.80 2.66
C VAL A 285 11.08 -19.32 2.72
N THR A 286 11.94 -19.88 3.58
CA THR A 286 11.89 -21.28 4.01
C THR A 286 11.91 -21.29 5.54
N GLY A 287 10.83 -21.80 6.13
CA GLY A 287 10.67 -21.96 7.56
C GLY A 287 11.22 -23.30 8.05
N VAL A 288 11.49 -23.37 9.36
CA VAL A 288 11.79 -24.63 10.07
C VAL A 288 10.89 -24.71 11.28
N MET A 289 10.18 -25.84 11.40
CA MET A 289 9.30 -26.14 12.51
C MET A 289 9.40 -27.63 12.83
N ASN A 290 9.69 -27.95 14.09
CA ASN A 290 9.84 -29.31 14.59
C ASN A 290 10.77 -30.18 13.71
N GLY A 291 11.91 -29.61 13.31
CA GLY A 291 12.90 -30.30 12.46
C GLY A 291 12.46 -30.55 11.00
N ARG A 292 11.38 -29.92 10.53
CA ARG A 292 10.92 -29.99 9.13
C ARG A 292 11.14 -28.66 8.42
N LYS A 293 11.55 -28.71 7.14
CA LYS A 293 11.70 -27.55 6.26
C LYS A 293 10.43 -27.32 5.45
N ILE A 294 9.85 -26.13 5.60
CA ILE A 294 8.62 -25.74 4.91
C ILE A 294 8.93 -24.58 3.97
N LYS A 295 8.70 -24.79 2.68
CA LYS A 295 8.91 -23.76 1.65
C LYS A 295 7.64 -22.94 1.49
N GLY A 296 7.75 -21.61 1.55
CA GLY A 296 6.60 -20.73 1.29
C GLY A 296 6.05 -20.93 -0.13
N GLY A 297 4.72 -20.93 -0.26
CA GLY A 297 4.00 -21.24 -1.49
C GLY A 297 3.05 -20.15 -1.97
N LYS A 298 3.19 -18.89 -1.48
CA LYS A 298 2.34 -17.77 -1.90
C LYS A 298 2.07 -17.76 -3.42
N GLY A 299 0.80 -17.68 -3.77
CA GLY A 299 0.32 -17.62 -5.15
C GLY A 299 0.12 -18.99 -5.80
N SER A 300 0.30 -20.09 -5.07
CA SER A 300 0.11 -21.47 -5.53
C SER A 300 -1.04 -22.19 -4.82
N THR A 301 -1.56 -23.25 -5.44
CA THR A 301 -2.72 -24.01 -4.93
C THR A 301 -2.40 -25.13 -3.93
N PRO A 302 -1.17 -25.66 -3.81
CA PRO A 302 -0.79 -26.51 -2.68
C PRO A 302 -0.96 -25.80 -1.33
N ASP A 303 -0.94 -26.57 -0.25
CA ASP A 303 -1.21 -26.06 1.11
C ASP A 303 -0.23 -24.98 1.55
N SER A 304 1.02 -25.04 1.08
CA SER A 304 2.02 -23.97 1.27
C SER A 304 1.59 -22.59 0.74
N GLY A 305 0.56 -22.52 -0.12
CA GLY A 305 0.02 -21.28 -0.65
C GLY A 305 -1.28 -20.79 -0.03
N ASN A 306 -2.07 -21.63 0.63
CA ASN A 306 -3.42 -21.26 1.11
C ASN A 306 -3.85 -21.86 2.46
N HIS A 307 -3.07 -22.77 3.06
CA HIS A 307 -3.28 -23.18 4.44
C HIS A 307 -2.68 -22.11 5.36
N VAL A 308 -3.53 -21.48 6.16
CA VAL A 308 -3.19 -20.33 7.00
C VAL A 308 -3.53 -20.66 8.46
N PRO A 309 -2.91 -20.00 9.45
CA PRO A 309 -3.33 -20.20 10.83
C PRO A 309 -4.78 -19.71 10.96
N PHE A 310 -5.57 -20.34 11.83
CA PHE A 310 -6.90 -19.89 12.15
C PHE A 310 -7.21 -20.16 13.63
N ILE A 311 -7.18 -19.10 14.44
CA ILE A 311 -7.38 -19.15 15.89
C ILE A 311 -8.55 -18.24 16.24
N VAL A 312 -9.47 -18.71 17.09
CA VAL A 312 -10.58 -17.92 17.62
C VAL A 312 -10.52 -17.94 19.15
N SER A 313 -10.33 -16.78 19.76
CA SER A 313 -10.40 -16.60 21.22
C SER A 313 -11.63 -15.80 21.58
N TRP A 314 -12.40 -16.32 22.53
CA TRP A 314 -13.55 -15.64 23.11
C TRP A 314 -13.86 -16.29 24.46
N PRO A 315 -13.10 -15.96 25.53
CA PRO A 315 -13.15 -16.68 26.80
C PRO A 315 -14.56 -16.81 27.42
N GLY A 316 -15.41 -15.81 27.22
CA GLY A 316 -16.79 -15.82 27.73
C GLY A 316 -17.74 -16.77 26.98
N THR A 317 -17.25 -17.53 26.01
CA THR A 317 -18.07 -18.45 25.19
C THR A 317 -17.33 -19.73 24.79
N ILE A 318 -16.03 -19.64 24.48
CA ILE A 318 -15.20 -20.75 24.04
C ILE A 318 -14.44 -21.29 25.26
N GLY A 319 -14.55 -22.58 25.54
CA GLY A 319 -13.70 -23.22 26.55
C GLY A 319 -12.22 -23.14 26.15
N ALA A 320 -11.33 -22.86 27.09
CA ALA A 320 -9.90 -22.70 26.83
C ALA A 320 -9.24 -23.98 26.27
N GLY A 321 -8.17 -23.78 25.48
CA GLY A 321 -7.21 -24.80 25.06
C GLY A 321 -7.76 -25.80 24.05
N LYS A 322 -8.77 -25.43 23.25
CA LYS A 322 -9.39 -26.36 22.29
C LYS A 322 -8.60 -26.41 20.99
N THR A 323 -8.45 -27.61 20.45
CA THR A 323 -7.98 -27.84 19.08
C THR A 323 -9.04 -28.60 18.31
N THR A 324 -9.19 -28.31 17.02
CA THR A 324 -10.21 -28.96 16.19
C THR A 324 -9.71 -29.25 14.77
N LYS A 325 -10.16 -30.38 14.22
CA LYS A 325 -9.98 -30.74 12.81
C LYS A 325 -11.07 -30.15 11.90
N ALA A 326 -12.01 -29.39 12.45
CA ALA A 326 -13.04 -28.71 11.68
C ALA A 326 -12.39 -27.81 10.61
N ILE A 327 -13.00 -27.78 9.44
CA ILE A 327 -12.54 -26.96 8.32
C ILE A 327 -13.18 -25.59 8.41
N VAL A 328 -12.37 -24.55 8.27
CA VAL A 328 -12.84 -23.19 8.06
C VAL A 328 -12.30 -22.66 6.74
N ASN A 329 -13.20 -22.09 5.95
CA ASN A 329 -12.86 -21.36 4.75
C ASN A 329 -13.09 -19.87 5.00
N PHE A 330 -12.33 -18.98 4.36
CA PHE A 330 -12.51 -17.53 4.50
C PHE A 330 -13.94 -17.04 4.24
N SER A 331 -14.71 -17.74 3.40
CA SER A 331 -16.14 -17.43 3.21
C SER A 331 -16.96 -17.48 4.51
N ASP A 332 -16.51 -18.25 5.50
CA ASP A 332 -17.27 -18.57 6.72
C ASP A 332 -17.19 -17.46 7.78
N ILE A 333 -16.26 -16.52 7.66
CA ILE A 333 -16.10 -15.45 8.63
C ILE A 333 -17.32 -14.53 8.64
N LEU A 334 -17.77 -14.05 7.46
CA LEU A 334 -18.95 -13.18 7.35
C LEU A 334 -20.20 -13.76 8.05
N PRO A 335 -20.70 -14.96 7.73
CA PRO A 335 -21.90 -15.49 8.39
C PRO A 335 -21.69 -15.76 9.88
N THR A 336 -20.48 -16.12 10.30
CA THR A 336 -20.17 -16.32 11.71
C THR A 336 -20.30 -15.01 12.50
N ILE A 337 -19.65 -13.94 12.04
CA ILE A 337 -19.68 -12.66 12.75
C ILE A 337 -21.04 -11.97 12.64
N ALA A 338 -21.77 -12.17 11.53
CA ALA A 338 -23.16 -11.75 11.42
C ALA A 338 -24.05 -12.43 12.47
N GLN A 339 -23.91 -13.76 12.65
CA GLN A 339 -24.66 -14.48 13.68
C GLN A 339 -24.28 -14.02 15.09
N VAL A 340 -23.00 -13.73 15.34
CA VAL A 340 -22.52 -13.14 16.62
C VAL A 340 -23.17 -11.78 16.89
N ALA A 341 -23.33 -10.95 15.85
CA ALA A 341 -23.96 -9.64 15.94
C ALA A 341 -25.50 -9.66 16.02
N GLY A 342 -26.11 -10.83 15.83
CA GLY A 342 -27.56 -10.99 15.65
C GLY A 342 -28.05 -10.37 14.33
N ALA A 343 -27.21 -10.32 13.32
CA ALA A 343 -27.49 -9.73 12.01
C ALA A 343 -27.98 -10.78 11.01
N GLU A 344 -28.93 -10.39 10.17
CA GLU A 344 -29.40 -11.19 9.05
C GLU A 344 -28.66 -10.86 7.75
N ILE A 345 -28.26 -11.88 7.01
CA ILE A 345 -27.69 -11.73 5.66
C ILE A 345 -28.80 -12.04 4.65
N LYS A 346 -29.28 -11.01 3.95
CA LYS A 346 -30.42 -11.09 3.00
C LYS A 346 -30.00 -11.29 1.55
N TYR A 347 -28.78 -11.78 1.33
CA TYR A 347 -28.22 -12.04 0.01
C TYR A 347 -27.45 -13.36 0.02
N GLU A 348 -27.27 -13.94 -1.15
CA GLU A 348 -26.64 -15.25 -1.27
C GLU A 348 -25.14 -15.19 -0.96
N ILE A 349 -24.70 -16.06 -0.06
CA ILE A 349 -23.29 -16.26 0.33
C ILE A 349 -22.94 -17.75 0.27
N ASP A 350 -21.66 -18.08 0.20
CA ASP A 350 -21.17 -19.48 0.21
C ASP A 350 -20.64 -19.93 1.58
N GLY A 351 -20.47 -18.96 2.48
CA GLY A 351 -20.01 -19.19 3.84
C GLY A 351 -21.00 -19.94 4.71
N ILE A 352 -20.48 -20.72 5.64
CA ILE A 352 -21.25 -21.45 6.65
C ILE A 352 -20.76 -21.01 8.02
N SER A 353 -21.65 -20.53 8.88
CA SER A 353 -21.26 -20.11 10.24
C SER A 353 -20.66 -21.28 11.04
N PHE A 354 -19.52 -21.03 11.68
CA PHE A 354 -18.89 -21.97 12.61
C PHE A 354 -19.18 -21.61 14.08
N LEU A 355 -20.07 -20.64 14.35
CA LEU A 355 -20.42 -20.23 15.73
C LEU A 355 -20.96 -21.40 16.56
N GLY A 356 -21.76 -22.28 15.95
CA GLY A 356 -22.26 -23.47 16.62
C GLY A 356 -21.13 -24.40 17.10
N HIS A 357 -20.05 -24.51 16.32
CA HIS A 357 -18.88 -25.30 16.68
C HIS A 357 -18.09 -24.67 17.83
N LEU A 358 -17.92 -23.34 17.81
CA LEU A 358 -17.29 -22.59 18.90
C LEU A 358 -18.00 -22.82 20.26
N LYS A 359 -19.32 -23.03 20.22
CA LYS A 359 -20.17 -23.32 21.38
C LYS A 359 -20.26 -24.82 21.74
N GLY A 360 -19.40 -25.67 21.18
CA GLY A 360 -19.35 -27.10 21.47
C GLY A 360 -20.19 -28.00 20.56
N GLY A 361 -20.86 -27.43 19.54
CA GLY A 361 -21.59 -28.19 18.53
C GLY A 361 -20.69 -28.86 17.49
N LYS A 362 -21.31 -29.61 16.57
CA LYS A 362 -20.61 -30.25 15.44
C LYS A 362 -20.19 -29.20 14.40
N ALA A 363 -19.06 -29.46 13.73
CA ALA A 363 -18.61 -28.65 12.61
C ALA A 363 -19.59 -28.75 11.43
N ALA A 364 -20.07 -27.61 10.93
CA ALA A 364 -21.01 -27.58 9.82
C ALA A 364 -20.32 -27.80 8.46
N ARG A 365 -19.11 -27.26 8.27
CA ARG A 365 -18.33 -27.42 7.04
C ARG A 365 -17.53 -28.73 7.06
N GLN A 366 -17.73 -29.55 6.03
CA GLN A 366 -17.00 -30.80 5.81
C GLN A 366 -16.03 -30.73 4.62
N VAL A 367 -16.28 -29.80 3.68
CA VAL A 367 -15.49 -29.61 2.47
C VAL A 367 -15.23 -28.12 2.28
N SER A 368 -14.01 -27.78 1.88
CA SER A 368 -13.61 -26.45 1.41
C SER A 368 -13.51 -26.45 -0.11
N TYR A 369 -14.02 -25.40 -0.74
CA TYR A 369 -13.91 -25.18 -2.17
C TYR A 369 -13.03 -23.96 -2.46
N SER A 370 -12.29 -24.01 -3.56
CA SER A 370 -11.52 -22.87 -4.05
C SER A 370 -11.50 -22.81 -5.57
N TRP A 371 -11.69 -21.61 -6.08
CA TRP A 371 -11.37 -21.24 -7.45
C TRP A 371 -10.37 -20.10 -7.44
N TYR A 372 -9.24 -20.29 -8.10
CA TYR A 372 -8.12 -19.36 -8.07
C TYR A 372 -7.64 -18.99 -9.47
N ALA A 373 -7.70 -17.69 -9.75
CA ALA A 373 -6.98 -17.06 -10.84
C ALA A 373 -6.43 -15.72 -10.34
N ARG A 374 -5.12 -15.49 -10.41
CA ARG A 374 -4.49 -14.26 -9.86
C ARG A 374 -5.20 -12.98 -10.30
N ASN A 375 -5.53 -12.86 -11.59
CA ASN A 375 -6.13 -11.66 -12.19
C ASN A 375 -7.62 -11.84 -12.53
N GLY A 376 -8.29 -12.85 -12.00
CA GLY A 376 -9.67 -13.18 -12.35
C GLY A 376 -9.78 -13.72 -13.77
N GLY A 377 -10.88 -13.38 -14.45
CA GLY A 377 -11.16 -13.85 -15.82
C GLY A 377 -12.01 -15.13 -15.87
N PRO A 378 -12.18 -15.73 -17.06
CA PRO A 378 -13.13 -16.83 -17.28
C PRO A 378 -12.61 -18.21 -16.82
N LYS A 379 -11.30 -18.36 -16.60
CA LYS A 379 -10.66 -19.64 -16.26
C LYS A 379 -9.77 -19.48 -15.04
N GLY A 380 -9.69 -20.53 -14.22
CA GLY A 380 -8.88 -20.58 -13.00
C GLY A 380 -8.59 -22.02 -12.60
N LYS A 381 -7.70 -22.20 -11.63
CA LYS A 381 -7.47 -23.50 -10.98
C LYS A 381 -8.58 -23.71 -9.95
N GLU A 382 -9.23 -24.87 -10.01
CA GLU A 382 -10.37 -25.19 -9.17
C GLU A 382 -10.13 -26.50 -8.43
N PHE A 383 -10.43 -26.52 -7.13
CA PHE A 383 -10.30 -27.70 -6.30
C PHE A 383 -11.27 -27.68 -5.13
N ALA A 384 -11.61 -28.88 -4.66
CA ALA A 384 -12.30 -29.11 -3.40
C ALA A 384 -11.40 -29.95 -2.49
N ARG A 385 -11.53 -29.79 -1.16
CA ARG A 385 -10.75 -30.55 -0.19
C ARG A 385 -11.47 -30.80 1.12
N ASN A 386 -11.09 -31.88 1.80
CA ASN A 386 -11.35 -32.05 3.23
C ASN A 386 -10.02 -31.88 4.01
N ALA A 387 -9.96 -32.39 5.24
CA ALA A 387 -8.77 -32.30 6.09
C ALA A 387 -7.53 -32.96 5.43
N ASP A 388 -7.68 -34.15 4.87
CA ASP A 388 -6.54 -34.98 4.42
C ASP A 388 -6.38 -35.03 2.90
N TRP A 389 -7.46 -34.80 2.15
CA TRP A 389 -7.53 -35.05 0.72
C TRP A 389 -7.96 -33.83 -0.09
N LYS A 390 -7.44 -33.72 -1.31
CA LYS A 390 -7.74 -32.64 -2.25
C LYS A 390 -7.96 -33.18 -3.66
N LEU A 391 -9.02 -32.73 -4.31
CA LEU A 391 -9.39 -33.08 -5.69
C LEU A 391 -9.44 -31.81 -6.53
N TYR A 392 -8.66 -31.79 -7.61
CA TYR A 392 -8.72 -30.76 -8.63
C TYR A 392 -9.79 -31.06 -9.67
N SER A 393 -10.31 -30.01 -10.33
CA SER A 393 -11.32 -30.17 -11.38
C SER A 393 -10.80 -30.92 -12.63
N ASP A 394 -9.48 -31.01 -12.81
CA ASP A 394 -8.83 -31.84 -13.84
C ASP A 394 -8.71 -33.33 -13.46
N GLY A 395 -9.23 -33.71 -12.29
CA GLY A 395 -9.27 -35.09 -11.81
C GLY A 395 -8.10 -35.52 -10.92
N LYS A 396 -7.05 -34.70 -10.78
CA LYS A 396 -5.90 -35.01 -9.90
C LYS A 396 -6.33 -35.03 -8.44
N PHE A 397 -5.99 -36.11 -7.74
CA PHE A 397 -6.40 -36.39 -6.37
C PHE A 397 -5.18 -36.69 -5.49
N PHE A 398 -5.07 -36.02 -4.36
CA PHE A 398 -3.88 -36.07 -3.49
C PHE A 398 -4.26 -36.28 -2.03
N ASN A 399 -3.43 -37.04 -1.30
CA ASN A 399 -3.33 -36.94 0.15
C ASN A 399 -2.32 -35.82 0.50
N VAL A 400 -2.80 -34.72 1.07
CA VAL A 400 -1.98 -33.51 1.26
C VAL A 400 -0.91 -33.65 2.34
N TYR A 401 -1.04 -34.66 3.22
CA TYR A 401 -0.04 -34.93 4.25
C TYR A 401 1.12 -35.76 3.70
N GLN A 402 0.83 -36.71 2.83
CA GLN A 402 1.85 -37.59 2.22
C GLN A 402 2.59 -36.89 1.07
N ASP A 403 1.87 -36.13 0.25
CA ASP A 403 2.39 -35.37 -0.88
C ASP A 403 2.12 -33.87 -0.73
N VAL A 404 2.90 -33.24 0.15
CA VAL A 404 2.77 -31.82 0.53
C VAL A 404 2.98 -30.84 -0.63
N MET A 405 3.60 -31.31 -1.72
CA MET A 405 3.86 -30.52 -2.93
C MET A 405 2.93 -30.86 -4.09
N GLU A 406 2.03 -31.83 -3.91
CA GLU A 406 1.04 -32.27 -4.89
C GLU A 406 1.66 -32.63 -6.25
N LYS A 407 2.71 -33.46 -6.23
CA LYS A 407 3.46 -33.91 -7.41
C LYS A 407 2.94 -35.21 -8.00
N ASP A 408 2.48 -36.13 -7.16
CA ASP A 408 2.21 -37.52 -7.53
C ASP A 408 0.73 -37.84 -7.28
N PRO A 409 -0.18 -37.50 -8.22
CA PRO A 409 -1.61 -37.73 -8.05
C PRO A 409 -1.93 -39.23 -8.04
N LEU A 410 -2.87 -39.63 -7.19
CA LEU A 410 -3.33 -41.02 -7.09
C LEU A 410 -4.32 -41.35 -8.20
N SER A 411 -4.15 -42.52 -8.82
CA SER A 411 -5.06 -42.99 -9.87
C SER A 411 -6.34 -43.56 -9.25
N PRO A 412 -7.52 -43.41 -9.89
CA PRO A 412 -8.78 -43.96 -9.37
C PRO A 412 -8.76 -45.46 -9.04
N GLY A 413 -7.98 -46.25 -9.78
CA GLY A 413 -7.82 -47.69 -9.56
C GLY A 413 -6.98 -48.06 -8.34
N GLU A 414 -6.20 -47.12 -7.80
CA GLU A 414 -5.29 -47.31 -6.65
C GLU A 414 -5.92 -46.88 -5.32
N LEU A 415 -7.14 -46.32 -5.36
CA LEU A 415 -7.80 -45.77 -4.18
C LEU A 415 -8.38 -46.89 -3.30
N SER A 416 -8.16 -46.77 -1.98
CA SER A 416 -8.93 -47.49 -0.96
C SER A 416 -10.41 -47.08 -0.97
N ASP A 417 -11.28 -47.88 -0.37
CA ASP A 417 -12.72 -47.56 -0.29
C ASP A 417 -13.01 -46.24 0.43
N GLU A 418 -12.23 -45.93 1.47
CA GLU A 418 -12.29 -44.63 2.16
C GLU A 418 -11.89 -43.49 1.21
N ALA A 419 -10.77 -43.63 0.49
CA ALA A 419 -10.30 -42.63 -0.45
C ALA A 419 -11.29 -42.42 -1.62
N ARG A 420 -11.93 -43.48 -2.11
CA ARG A 420 -13.00 -43.39 -3.13
C ARG A 420 -14.21 -42.61 -2.60
N THR A 421 -14.62 -42.89 -1.36
CA THR A 421 -15.74 -42.19 -0.71
C THR A 421 -15.46 -40.69 -0.57
N VAL A 422 -14.25 -40.34 -0.10
CA VAL A 422 -13.83 -38.94 0.00
C VAL A 422 -13.76 -38.30 -1.39
N ARG A 423 -13.16 -38.96 -2.37
CA ARG A 423 -13.08 -38.45 -3.74
C ARG A 423 -14.47 -38.15 -4.31
N ALA A 424 -15.45 -39.03 -4.08
CA ALA A 424 -16.84 -38.81 -4.50
C ALA A 424 -17.48 -37.60 -3.80
N GLN A 425 -17.21 -37.41 -2.50
CA GLN A 425 -17.66 -36.24 -1.75
C GLN A 425 -17.07 -34.94 -2.32
N LEU A 426 -15.77 -34.90 -2.61
CA LEU A 426 -15.11 -33.73 -3.19
C LEU A 426 -15.60 -33.46 -4.63
N GLN A 427 -15.84 -34.51 -5.41
CA GLN A 427 -16.41 -34.39 -6.75
C GLN A 427 -17.81 -33.78 -6.73
N LYS A 428 -18.63 -34.12 -5.73
CA LYS A 428 -19.96 -33.51 -5.53
C LYS A 428 -19.86 -32.01 -5.29
N GLU A 429 -18.87 -31.58 -4.50
CA GLU A 429 -18.65 -30.15 -4.23
C GLU A 429 -18.18 -29.40 -5.48
N LEU A 430 -17.25 -29.98 -6.26
CA LEU A 430 -16.85 -29.40 -7.54
C LEU A 430 -18.04 -29.26 -8.50
N LYS A 431 -18.86 -30.30 -8.62
CA LYS A 431 -20.07 -30.28 -9.45
C LYS A 431 -21.09 -29.24 -8.99
N ARG A 432 -21.20 -28.99 -7.68
CA ARG A 432 -22.08 -27.94 -7.13
C ARG A 432 -21.68 -26.54 -7.61
N MET A 433 -20.39 -26.32 -7.87
CA MET A 433 -19.84 -25.04 -8.30
C MET A 433 -19.66 -24.92 -9.82
N GLU A 434 -19.88 -26.00 -10.55
CA GLU A 434 -19.83 -26.02 -12.02
C GLU A 434 -20.83 -25.01 -12.61
N GLY A 435 -20.39 -24.23 -13.60
CA GLY A 435 -21.22 -23.21 -14.25
C GLY A 435 -21.51 -21.94 -13.42
N THR A 436 -21.07 -21.86 -12.16
CA THR A 436 -21.32 -20.68 -11.30
C THR A 436 -20.35 -19.51 -11.54
N ARG A 437 -19.35 -19.68 -12.41
CA ARG A 437 -18.36 -18.64 -12.72
C ARG A 437 -19.06 -17.39 -13.27
N THR A 438 -19.00 -16.30 -12.52
CA THR A 438 -19.48 -15.01 -13.01
C THR A 438 -18.44 -14.38 -13.93
N ILE A 439 -18.88 -13.99 -15.14
CA ILE A 439 -18.06 -13.25 -16.10
C ILE A 439 -18.35 -11.77 -15.95
N PHE A 440 -17.37 -11.03 -15.46
CA PHE A 440 -17.50 -9.60 -15.25
C PHE A 440 -17.20 -8.82 -16.53
N ASP A 441 -18.10 -7.91 -16.88
CA ASP A 441 -17.84 -6.89 -17.89
C ASP A 441 -16.89 -5.84 -17.30
N LEU A 442 -15.60 -5.98 -17.61
CA LEU A 442 -14.55 -5.09 -17.11
C LEU A 442 -14.73 -3.63 -17.55
N SER A 443 -15.51 -3.36 -18.61
CA SER A 443 -15.82 -1.99 -19.03
C SER A 443 -16.62 -1.23 -17.96
N LYS A 444 -17.43 -1.93 -17.16
CA LYS A 444 -18.25 -1.33 -16.08
C LYS A 444 -17.44 -0.92 -14.85
N TYR A 445 -16.23 -1.47 -14.70
CA TYR A 445 -15.30 -1.13 -13.64
C TYR A 445 -14.30 -0.06 -14.08
N GLN A 446 -14.47 0.50 -15.28
CA GLN A 446 -13.82 1.73 -15.66
C GLN A 446 -14.44 2.85 -14.84
N LYS A 447 -13.68 3.38 -13.89
CA LYS A 447 -14.08 4.52 -13.06
C LYS A 447 -14.69 5.63 -13.94
N SER A 448 -15.98 5.91 -13.75
CA SER A 448 -16.60 7.15 -14.23
C SER A 448 -15.82 8.32 -13.61
N GLY A 449 -14.92 8.91 -14.40
CA GLY A 449 -14.07 10.00 -13.95
C GLY A 449 -13.01 9.62 -12.92
N THR A 450 -12.18 8.61 -13.20
CA THR A 450 -10.72 8.60 -12.88
C THR A 450 -10.09 7.29 -13.36
N ASN A 451 -9.64 7.22 -14.61
CA ASN A 451 -8.94 6.05 -15.18
C ASN A 451 -7.90 5.42 -14.22
N GLN A 452 -8.17 4.19 -13.74
CA GLN A 452 -7.19 3.30 -13.11
C GLN A 452 -7.25 1.86 -13.68
N ALA A 453 -7.58 1.72 -14.96
CA ALA A 453 -7.06 0.61 -15.78
C ALA A 453 -6.18 1.21 -16.87
N ASN A 454 -5.14 1.88 -16.38
CA ASN A 454 -3.94 2.32 -17.05
C ASN A 454 -3.24 3.08 -15.93
N THR A 455 -2.08 2.63 -15.45
CA THR A 455 -1.02 3.64 -15.32
C THR A 455 -1.08 4.34 -16.67
N PRO A 456 -1.56 5.61 -16.80
CA PRO A 456 -1.82 6.21 -18.10
C PRO A 456 -0.61 5.87 -18.94
N LYS A 457 -0.80 5.05 -19.99
CA LYS A 457 0.28 4.68 -20.89
C LYS A 457 0.91 6.03 -21.19
N SER A 458 2.13 6.20 -20.71
CA SER A 458 2.85 7.46 -20.82
C SER A 458 2.67 7.90 -22.25
N PRO A 459 1.89 8.96 -22.53
CA PRO A 459 1.79 9.42 -23.89
C PRO A 459 3.22 9.75 -24.29
N ASP A 460 3.72 9.14 -25.37
CA ASP A 460 5.11 9.35 -25.81
C ASP A 460 5.39 10.84 -26.01
N SER A 461 4.33 11.62 -26.28
CA SER A 461 4.32 13.07 -26.17
C SER A 461 2.93 13.62 -25.80
N VAL A 462 2.90 14.79 -25.14
CA VAL A 462 1.67 15.58 -24.93
C VAL A 462 1.94 17.00 -25.38
N LYS A 463 1.02 17.58 -26.14
CA LYS A 463 1.06 19.00 -26.53
C LYS A 463 0.02 19.78 -25.75
N CYS A 464 0.44 20.84 -25.06
CA CYS A 464 -0.47 21.83 -24.51
C CYS A 464 -1.17 22.54 -25.67
N THR A 465 -2.47 22.34 -25.80
CA THR A 465 -3.27 23.01 -26.84
C THR A 465 -3.25 24.53 -26.62
N GLY A 466 -3.15 25.33 -27.68
CA GLY A 466 -3.13 26.80 -27.64
C GLY A 466 -1.77 27.44 -27.91
N LYS A 467 -1.76 28.78 -27.98
CA LYS A 467 -0.58 29.64 -28.09
C LYS A 467 -0.56 30.64 -26.93
N TYR A 468 0.64 30.91 -26.41
CA TYR A 468 0.83 31.65 -25.16
C TYR A 468 1.91 32.71 -25.33
N THR A 469 1.69 33.91 -24.81
CA THR A 469 2.68 34.99 -24.86
C THR A 469 3.92 34.63 -24.05
N GLY A 470 5.10 34.86 -24.62
CA GLY A 470 6.37 34.38 -24.06
C GLY A 470 6.63 32.92 -24.38
N HIS A 471 7.55 32.28 -23.65
CA HIS A 471 7.93 30.87 -23.85
C HIS A 471 7.49 29.98 -22.68
N LEU A 472 7.46 28.66 -22.91
CA LEU A 472 7.27 27.67 -21.85
C LEU A 472 8.43 27.76 -20.85
N GLN A 473 8.11 27.71 -19.56
CA GLN A 473 9.05 27.87 -18.45
C GLN A 473 9.15 26.61 -17.61
N GLY A 474 8.05 25.86 -17.53
CA GLY A 474 8.02 24.59 -16.81
C GLY A 474 6.72 23.84 -16.98
N VAL A 475 6.74 22.59 -16.56
CA VAL A 475 5.55 21.75 -16.54
C VAL A 475 5.63 20.73 -15.41
N CYS A 476 4.54 20.63 -14.66
CA CYS A 476 4.40 19.61 -13.62
C CYS A 476 3.15 18.78 -13.82
N ARG A 477 3.07 17.70 -13.06
CA ARG A 477 1.95 16.77 -13.12
C ARG A 477 1.30 16.62 -11.75
N GLY A 478 -0.03 16.79 -11.70
CA GLY A 478 -0.81 16.61 -10.47
C GLY A 478 -1.23 15.17 -10.22
N SER A 479 -1.80 14.93 -9.02
CA SER A 479 -2.27 13.61 -8.56
C SER A 479 -3.33 12.97 -9.49
N GLY A 480 -4.19 13.77 -10.10
CA GLY A 480 -5.20 13.32 -11.07
C GLY A 480 -4.68 13.07 -12.49
N GLY A 481 -3.36 13.18 -12.72
CA GLY A 481 -2.74 13.00 -14.03
C GLY A 481 -2.74 14.23 -14.94
N ASN A 482 -3.48 15.29 -14.57
CA ASN A 482 -3.49 16.59 -15.26
C ASN A 482 -2.09 17.22 -15.29
N PHE A 483 -1.84 18.01 -16.34
CA PHE A 483 -0.62 18.79 -16.47
C PHE A 483 -0.87 20.25 -16.13
N PHE A 484 0.14 20.87 -15.51
CA PHE A 484 0.17 22.30 -15.22
C PHE A 484 1.37 22.90 -15.93
N TRP A 485 1.10 23.79 -16.87
CA TRP A 485 2.09 24.41 -17.75
C TRP A 485 2.29 25.85 -17.32
N SER A 486 3.53 26.18 -16.99
CA SER A 486 3.95 27.54 -16.69
C SER A 486 4.56 28.15 -17.94
N PHE A 487 3.95 29.23 -18.44
CA PHE A 487 4.49 30.09 -19.48
C PHE A 487 4.82 31.43 -18.85
N THR A 488 5.70 32.22 -19.49
CA THR A 488 6.16 33.52 -19.00
C THR A 488 5.03 34.41 -18.45
N LYS A 489 3.85 34.41 -19.10
CA LYS A 489 2.68 35.23 -18.71
C LYS A 489 1.37 34.44 -18.54
N ALA A 490 1.43 33.11 -18.45
CA ALA A 490 0.23 32.29 -18.26
C ALA A 490 0.48 31.01 -17.45
N LEU A 491 -0.52 30.62 -16.65
CA LEU A 491 -0.57 29.31 -16.01
C LEU A 491 -1.76 28.53 -16.58
N VAL A 492 -1.51 27.32 -17.04
CA VAL A 492 -2.48 26.51 -17.80
C VAL A 492 -2.61 25.14 -17.17
N LYS A 493 -3.85 24.71 -16.93
CA LYS A 493 -4.19 23.34 -16.56
C LYS A 493 -4.76 22.63 -17.77
N THR A 494 -4.21 21.47 -18.11
CA THR A 494 -4.76 20.59 -19.14
C THR A 494 -5.10 19.22 -18.58
N ASN A 495 -5.97 18.49 -19.27
CA ASN A 495 -6.15 17.08 -19.01
C ASN A 495 -4.91 16.26 -19.46
N THR A 496 -4.97 14.94 -19.31
CA THR A 496 -3.89 14.00 -19.68
C THR A 496 -3.53 13.99 -21.16
N GLN A 497 -4.40 14.52 -22.05
CA GLN A 497 -4.21 14.61 -23.49
C GLN A 497 -3.76 16.00 -23.94
N GLY A 498 -3.53 16.94 -23.01
CA GLY A 498 -3.09 18.31 -23.33
C GLY A 498 -4.21 19.26 -23.73
N LYS A 499 -5.49 18.85 -23.61
CA LYS A 499 -6.65 19.74 -23.81
C LYS A 499 -6.79 20.70 -22.62
N ILE A 500 -6.89 22.00 -22.90
CA ILE A 500 -7.07 23.03 -21.86
C ILE A 500 -8.33 22.73 -21.04
N MET A 501 -8.17 22.77 -19.72
CA MET A 501 -9.25 22.73 -18.74
C MET A 501 -9.44 24.10 -18.07
N LYS A 502 -8.33 24.77 -17.74
CA LYS A 502 -8.35 26.11 -17.16
C LYS A 502 -7.08 26.86 -17.55
N LYS A 503 -7.16 28.18 -17.70
CA LYS A 503 -6.04 29.07 -18.00
C LYS A 503 -6.25 30.38 -17.26
N ILE A 504 -5.16 30.93 -16.71
CA ILE A 504 -5.14 32.26 -16.14
C ILE A 504 -3.95 33.06 -16.69
N LYS A 505 -4.08 34.39 -16.71
CA LYS A 505 -2.94 35.29 -16.89
C LYS A 505 -2.23 35.41 -15.54
N VAL A 506 -0.90 35.42 -15.58
CA VAL A 506 -0.07 35.56 -14.38
C VAL A 506 0.86 36.75 -14.55
N ALA A 507 1.56 37.13 -13.48
CA ALA A 507 2.57 38.17 -13.54
C ALA A 507 3.70 37.78 -14.53
N ASP A 508 4.34 38.77 -15.12
CA ASP A 508 5.45 38.55 -16.04
C ASP A 508 6.62 37.85 -15.32
N HIS A 509 7.29 36.89 -15.98
CA HIS A 509 8.41 36.10 -15.45
C HIS A 509 8.11 34.94 -14.48
N HIS A 510 7.02 34.21 -14.70
CA HIS A 510 6.92 32.86 -14.12
C HIS A 510 8.03 31.93 -14.63
N GLY A 511 8.59 31.10 -13.74
CA GLY A 511 9.56 30.06 -14.01
C GLY A 511 8.95 28.65 -13.98
N ASP A 512 9.75 27.66 -13.60
CA ASP A 512 9.30 26.27 -13.45
C ASP A 512 8.26 26.12 -12.33
N VAL A 513 7.55 25.00 -12.41
CA VAL A 513 6.40 24.70 -11.58
C VAL A 513 6.50 23.30 -11.01
N CYS A 514 6.05 23.10 -9.76
CA CYS A 514 5.86 21.77 -9.18
C CYS A 514 4.48 21.61 -8.53
N PHE A 515 4.05 20.36 -8.39
CA PHE A 515 2.81 20.00 -7.68
C PHE A 515 3.16 19.36 -6.35
N ALA A 516 2.60 19.89 -5.27
CA ALA A 516 2.75 19.33 -3.92
C ALA A 516 1.49 19.61 -3.10
N ASN A 517 1.07 18.68 -2.24
CA ASN A 517 -0.02 18.89 -1.28
C ASN A 517 -1.31 19.46 -1.90
N GLY A 518 -1.67 19.03 -3.12
CA GLY A 518 -2.86 19.52 -3.81
C GLY A 518 -2.76 20.94 -4.38
N LYS A 519 -1.57 21.55 -4.37
CA LYS A 519 -1.31 22.92 -4.82
C LYS A 519 -0.21 22.96 -5.89
N ILE A 520 -0.15 24.08 -6.59
CA ILE A 520 0.85 24.39 -7.61
C ILE A 520 1.79 25.44 -7.05
N TYR A 521 3.09 25.18 -7.10
CA TYR A 521 4.13 26.11 -6.66
C TYR A 521 4.96 26.51 -7.87
N CYS A 522 5.12 27.81 -8.10
CA CYS A 522 5.85 28.35 -9.24
C CYS A 522 7.01 29.22 -8.73
N ALA A 523 8.23 28.95 -9.19
CA ALA A 523 9.35 29.87 -9.02
C ALA A 523 9.11 31.11 -9.87
N VAL A 524 9.39 32.30 -9.35
CA VAL A 524 9.15 33.58 -10.05
C VAL A 524 10.29 34.55 -9.73
N ASN A 525 10.77 35.28 -10.73
CA ASN A 525 11.73 36.36 -10.54
C ASN A 525 11.29 37.62 -11.30
N PHE A 526 11.08 38.73 -10.58
CA PHE A 526 10.74 40.02 -11.21
C PHE A 526 11.96 40.93 -11.42
N GLY A 527 13.12 40.57 -10.87
CA GLY A 527 14.36 41.34 -10.99
C GLY A 527 15.21 40.95 -12.20
N ALA A 528 16.43 41.47 -12.27
CA ALA A 528 17.39 41.11 -13.31
C ALA A 528 17.88 39.66 -13.11
N PHE A 529 17.42 38.75 -13.98
CA PHE A 529 17.87 37.36 -13.95
C PHE A 529 19.36 37.29 -14.27
N ASN A 530 20.12 36.44 -13.56
CA ASN A 530 21.56 36.28 -13.72
C ASN A 530 22.44 37.51 -13.38
N ASP A 531 21.90 38.52 -12.69
CA ASP A 531 22.70 39.66 -12.22
C ASP A 531 23.87 39.18 -11.34
N PRO A 532 25.14 39.44 -11.73
CA PRO A 532 26.31 39.07 -10.92
C PRO A 532 26.30 39.66 -9.50
N ASN A 533 25.65 40.81 -9.31
CA ASN A 533 25.52 41.46 -8.00
C ASN A 533 24.44 40.80 -7.11
N GLY A 534 23.62 39.91 -7.68
CA GLY A 534 22.59 39.18 -6.96
C GLY A 534 21.34 39.99 -6.63
N ASN A 535 21.01 41.04 -7.40
CA ASN A 535 19.85 41.90 -7.17
C ASN A 535 18.54 41.33 -7.78
N ALA A 536 18.35 40.00 -7.72
CA ALA A 536 17.14 39.37 -8.21
C ALA A 536 15.97 39.52 -7.20
N ASP A 537 14.74 39.57 -7.70
CA ASP A 537 13.52 39.71 -6.88
C ASP A 537 12.71 38.41 -6.93
N ASN A 538 12.97 37.51 -5.98
CA ASN A 538 12.62 36.10 -6.09
C ASN A 538 11.48 35.68 -5.17
N TRP A 539 10.54 34.93 -5.74
CA TRP A 539 9.32 34.51 -5.08
C TRP A 539 8.97 33.07 -5.43
N VAL A 540 8.17 32.44 -4.57
CA VAL A 540 7.39 31.26 -4.91
C VAL A 540 5.91 31.58 -4.79
N TYR A 541 5.21 31.54 -5.92
CA TYR A 541 3.76 31.73 -5.98
C TYR A 541 3.04 30.40 -5.82
N VAL A 542 1.97 30.40 -5.04
CA VAL A 542 1.15 29.22 -4.78
C VAL A 542 -0.24 29.41 -5.36
N TYR A 543 -0.71 28.41 -6.10
CA TYR A 543 -2.02 28.38 -6.71
C TYR A 543 -2.79 27.13 -6.30
N ASP A 544 -4.10 27.25 -6.18
CA ASP A 544 -4.98 26.09 -6.01
C ASP A 544 -4.99 25.24 -7.29
N SER A 545 -4.81 23.92 -7.16
CA SER A 545 -4.69 23.05 -8.34
C SER A 545 -6.02 22.80 -9.06
N LYS A 546 -7.16 23.11 -8.44
CA LYS A 546 -8.49 22.96 -9.06
C LYS A 546 -8.86 24.21 -9.85
N SER A 547 -8.78 25.36 -9.19
CA SER A 547 -9.24 26.67 -9.67
C SER A 547 -8.12 27.52 -10.30
N LEU A 548 -6.85 27.21 -10.08
CA LEU A 548 -5.71 28.09 -10.41
C LEU A 548 -5.76 29.46 -9.73
N GLU A 549 -6.60 29.66 -8.71
CA GLU A 549 -6.60 30.91 -7.95
C GLU A 549 -5.31 31.04 -7.16
N SER A 550 -4.74 32.26 -7.14
CA SER A 550 -3.56 32.55 -6.34
C SER A 550 -3.94 32.51 -4.86
N LEU A 551 -3.15 31.77 -4.08
CA LEU A 551 -3.39 31.55 -2.66
C LEU A 551 -2.47 32.41 -1.80
N VAL A 552 -1.16 32.31 -2.06
CA VAL A 552 -0.12 32.97 -1.27
C VAL A 552 1.16 33.06 -2.11
N LYS A 553 2.05 33.98 -1.77
CA LYS A 553 3.42 34.03 -2.28
C LYS A 553 4.43 34.11 -1.14
N TYR A 554 5.57 33.46 -1.31
CA TYR A 554 6.67 33.45 -0.34
C TYR A 554 7.90 34.13 -0.94
N PRO A 555 8.57 35.06 -0.24
CA PRO A 555 9.87 35.55 -0.68
C PRO A 555 10.93 34.46 -0.52
N VAL A 556 11.85 34.34 -1.49
CA VAL A 556 12.99 33.41 -1.43
C VAL A 556 14.31 34.14 -1.70
N PRO A 557 14.68 35.10 -0.82
CA PRO A 557 15.80 36.02 -1.05
C PRO A 557 17.17 35.32 -1.10
N GLU A 558 17.28 34.10 -0.60
CA GLU A 558 18.52 33.33 -0.64
C GLU A 558 18.91 32.95 -2.08
N VAL A 559 17.94 32.88 -3.00
CA VAL A 559 18.16 32.59 -4.42
C VAL A 559 18.70 33.82 -5.14
N LYS A 560 19.99 34.11 -4.99
CA LYS A 560 20.57 35.41 -5.37
C LYS A 560 20.45 35.82 -6.85
N HIS A 561 20.45 34.87 -7.78
CA HIS A 561 20.62 35.18 -9.21
C HIS A 561 19.37 34.91 -10.07
N GLY A 562 18.19 34.78 -9.45
CA GLY A 562 16.93 34.57 -10.15
C GLY A 562 16.38 33.17 -9.93
N ALA A 563 15.21 33.02 -9.31
CA ALA A 563 14.51 31.76 -9.13
C ALA A 563 13.94 31.28 -10.47
N GLY A 564 14.49 30.16 -10.97
CA GLY A 564 14.12 29.57 -12.25
C GLY A 564 13.39 28.24 -12.10
N GLY A 565 13.84 27.39 -11.16
CA GLY A 565 13.34 26.03 -10.98
C GLY A 565 12.79 25.74 -9.58
N ILE A 566 11.82 24.84 -9.47
CA ILE A 566 11.31 24.39 -8.16
C ILE A 566 10.90 22.92 -8.19
N ALA A 567 11.19 22.20 -7.11
CA ALA A 567 10.70 20.83 -6.92
C ALA A 567 10.37 20.54 -5.45
N PHE A 568 9.56 19.50 -5.23
CA PHE A 568 9.19 19.04 -3.90
C PHE A 568 9.53 17.56 -3.72
N LYS A 569 10.19 17.22 -2.61
CA LYS A 569 10.52 15.84 -2.24
C LYS A 569 10.56 15.70 -0.72
N SER A 570 9.92 14.65 -0.18
CA SER A 570 10.02 14.25 1.23
C SER A 570 9.78 15.40 2.22
N GLY A 571 8.77 16.24 1.97
CA GLY A 571 8.41 17.36 2.85
C GLY A 571 9.27 18.63 2.66
N ARG A 572 10.22 18.63 1.73
CA ARG A 572 11.10 19.77 1.44
C ARG A 572 10.87 20.31 0.04
N PHE A 573 10.93 21.63 -0.09
CA PHE A 573 11.06 22.30 -1.38
C PHE A 573 12.53 22.55 -1.68
N VAL A 574 12.88 22.45 -2.95
CA VAL A 574 14.15 22.95 -3.47
C VAL A 574 13.85 24.00 -4.52
N VAL A 575 14.49 25.15 -4.39
CA VAL A 575 14.46 26.24 -5.38
C VAL A 575 15.85 26.35 -5.99
N VAL A 576 15.91 26.50 -7.30
CA VAL A 576 17.13 26.59 -8.10
C VAL A 576 16.98 27.72 -9.11
N GLY A 577 18.07 28.13 -9.74
CA GLY A 577 17.98 29.31 -10.57
C GLY A 577 19.25 29.72 -11.29
N GLY A 578 19.35 31.03 -11.50
CA GLY A 578 20.37 31.68 -12.28
C GLY A 578 21.80 31.37 -11.82
N LEU A 579 22.70 31.39 -12.80
CA LEU A 579 24.14 31.28 -12.63
C LEU A 579 24.83 32.29 -13.56
N PRO A 580 25.41 33.38 -13.02
CA PRO A 580 26.18 34.34 -13.80
C PRO A 580 27.34 33.67 -14.56
N GLU A 581 27.80 34.31 -15.64
CA GLU A 581 28.94 33.81 -16.41
C GLU A 581 30.22 33.76 -15.57
N GLY A 582 31.04 32.72 -15.77
CA GLY A 582 32.29 32.51 -15.02
C GLY A 582 32.15 31.78 -13.67
N VAL A 583 30.94 31.61 -13.13
CA VAL A 583 30.72 30.84 -11.89
C VAL A 583 30.78 29.33 -12.17
N LYS A 584 31.54 28.58 -11.37
CA LYS A 584 31.90 27.17 -11.67
C LYS A 584 30.98 26.11 -11.05
N GLU A 585 29.94 26.50 -10.33
CA GLU A 585 29.06 25.60 -9.59
C GLU A 585 27.65 26.15 -9.50
N ASN A 586 26.65 25.28 -9.49
CA ASN A 586 25.25 25.65 -9.28
C ASN A 586 24.88 25.57 -7.79
N TYR A 587 23.79 26.25 -7.41
CA TYR A 587 23.30 26.26 -6.04
C TYR A 587 21.85 25.76 -5.97
N VAL A 588 21.56 24.99 -4.92
CA VAL A 588 20.21 24.52 -4.60
C VAL A 588 19.82 24.99 -3.22
N TYR A 589 18.68 25.66 -3.11
CA TYR A 589 18.19 26.26 -1.87
C TYR A 589 17.04 25.42 -1.34
N GLU A 590 17.21 24.84 -0.16
CA GLU A 590 16.23 23.97 0.47
C GLU A 590 15.37 24.72 1.48
N TYR A 591 14.07 24.49 1.43
CA TYR A 591 13.04 25.10 2.28
C TYR A 591 12.12 24.02 2.89
N ASP A 592 11.50 24.30 4.03
CA ASP A 592 10.39 23.49 4.55
C ASP A 592 9.05 23.84 3.88
N LYS A 593 7.96 23.19 4.34
CA LYS A 593 6.61 23.36 3.79
C LYS A 593 6.01 24.75 4.06
N GLU A 594 6.56 25.49 5.02
CA GLU A 594 6.23 26.88 5.32
C GLU A 594 7.14 27.88 4.56
N PHE A 595 8.02 27.39 3.68
CA PHE A 595 9.04 28.18 2.97
C PHE A 595 10.06 28.87 3.88
N ASN A 596 10.35 28.31 5.06
CA ASN A 596 11.51 28.75 5.83
C ASN A 596 12.78 28.12 5.23
N PHE A 597 13.77 28.95 4.93
CA PHE A 597 15.07 28.51 4.43
C PHE A 597 15.76 27.55 5.42
N LYS A 598 16.44 26.54 4.88
CA LYS A 598 17.13 25.51 5.66
C LYS A 598 18.59 25.42 5.31
N LYS A 599 18.91 25.29 4.02
CA LYS A 599 20.27 25.03 3.58
C LYS A 599 20.47 25.37 2.11
N GLN A 600 21.62 25.94 1.81
CA GLN A 600 22.15 26.02 0.45
C GLN A 600 23.08 24.83 0.21
N HIS A 601 22.88 24.13 -0.88
CA HIS A 601 23.72 23.02 -1.34
C HIS A 601 24.50 23.44 -2.58
N ILE A 602 25.77 23.05 -2.63
CA ILE A 602 26.68 23.34 -3.74
C ILE A 602 26.71 22.16 -4.70
N VAL A 603 26.43 22.43 -5.97
CA VAL A 603 26.43 21.46 -7.05
C VAL A 603 27.63 21.72 -7.97
N LYS A 604 28.67 20.89 -7.84
CA LYS A 604 29.91 20.98 -8.63
C LYS A 604 29.73 20.54 -10.09
N SER A 605 28.91 21.26 -10.85
CA SER A 605 28.54 20.92 -12.24
C SER A 605 29.44 21.53 -13.33
N GLY A 606 30.34 22.44 -12.94
CA GLY A 606 30.86 23.45 -13.87
C GLY A 606 29.81 24.52 -14.17
N TRP A 607 30.21 25.54 -14.93
CA TRP A 607 29.28 26.54 -15.44
C TRP A 607 28.20 25.89 -16.33
N THR A 608 26.97 26.36 -16.19
CA THR A 608 25.82 26.00 -17.03
C THR A 608 25.15 27.28 -17.48
N LYS A 609 24.81 27.38 -18.78
CA LYS A 609 24.17 28.57 -19.35
C LYS A 609 22.91 28.90 -18.55
N MET A 610 22.88 30.09 -17.94
CA MET A 610 21.78 30.59 -17.10
C MET A 610 21.43 29.72 -15.87
N GLY A 611 22.31 28.80 -15.46
CA GLY A 611 22.06 27.96 -14.27
C GLY A 611 21.02 26.86 -14.47
N ILE A 612 20.46 26.36 -13.35
CA ILE A 612 19.44 25.31 -13.34
C ILE A 612 18.06 25.96 -13.40
N GLN A 613 17.27 25.56 -14.38
CA GLN A 613 15.96 26.15 -14.67
C GLN A 613 14.81 25.19 -14.42
N ALA A 614 15.06 23.88 -14.38
CA ALA A 614 14.02 22.91 -14.12
C ALA A 614 14.50 21.83 -13.14
N ALA A 615 13.61 21.37 -12.27
CA ALA A 615 13.95 20.38 -11.24
C ALA A 615 12.89 19.29 -11.07
N THR A 616 13.33 18.04 -10.97
CA THR A 616 12.47 16.93 -10.52
C THR A 616 13.27 15.88 -9.77
N PHE A 617 12.62 15.19 -8.83
CA PHE A 617 13.18 13.96 -8.25
C PHE A 617 12.53 12.73 -8.89
N ALA A 618 13.35 11.83 -9.44
CA ALA A 618 12.89 10.61 -10.09
C ALA A 618 13.99 9.55 -10.06
N GLN A 619 13.61 8.26 -10.02
CA GLN A 619 14.58 7.15 -10.06
C GLN A 619 15.67 7.25 -8.97
N GLY A 620 15.33 7.75 -7.78
CA GLY A 620 16.27 7.92 -6.67
C GLY A 620 17.28 9.08 -6.84
N HIS A 621 17.12 9.92 -7.86
CA HIS A 621 18.05 11.01 -8.16
C HIS A 621 17.31 12.33 -8.40
N TRP A 622 18.00 13.43 -8.13
CA TRP A 622 17.62 14.74 -8.65
C TRP A 622 18.03 14.84 -10.12
N TRP A 623 17.13 15.41 -10.92
CA TRP A 623 17.33 15.71 -12.33
C TRP A 623 17.15 17.20 -12.52
N PHE A 624 18.20 17.87 -12.98
CA PHE A 624 18.23 19.31 -13.15
C PHE A 624 18.46 19.68 -14.61
N GLY A 625 17.47 20.34 -15.19
CA GLY A 625 17.51 20.85 -16.55
C GLY A 625 18.12 22.24 -16.59
N CYS A 626 19.06 22.44 -17.50
CA CYS A 626 19.73 23.72 -17.73
C CYS A 626 19.53 24.16 -19.19
N TYR A 627 19.63 25.47 -19.45
CA TYR A 627 19.69 25.96 -20.82
C TYR A 627 20.99 25.52 -21.51
N GLY A 628 20.99 25.49 -22.85
CA GLY A 628 22.15 25.05 -23.64
C GLY A 628 22.35 23.54 -23.69
N ASN A 629 21.26 22.77 -23.64
CA ASN A 629 21.24 21.30 -23.77
C ASN A 629 21.99 20.54 -22.67
N VAL A 630 21.87 20.98 -21.41
CA VAL A 630 22.52 20.28 -20.28
C VAL A 630 21.47 19.71 -19.35
N LEU A 631 21.58 18.41 -19.05
CA LEU A 631 20.83 17.72 -18.00
C LEU A 631 21.81 17.15 -16.98
N LEU A 632 21.62 17.47 -15.70
CA LEU A 632 22.42 16.93 -14.59
C LEU A 632 21.64 15.83 -13.87
N LYS A 633 22.32 14.73 -13.56
CA LYS A 633 21.85 13.69 -12.65
C LYS A 633 22.63 13.78 -11.35
N ILE A 634 21.90 13.91 -10.26
CA ILE A 634 22.47 14.29 -8.97
C ILE A 634 21.94 13.35 -7.88
N THR A 635 22.80 12.94 -6.95
CA THR A 635 22.40 12.12 -5.80
C THR A 635 21.48 12.90 -4.86
N PRO A 636 20.76 12.24 -3.95
CA PRO A 636 20.01 12.94 -2.90
C PRO A 636 20.85 13.89 -2.04
N LYS A 637 22.19 13.71 -2.00
CA LYS A 637 23.15 14.56 -1.28
C LYS A 637 23.74 15.68 -2.14
N PHE A 638 23.16 15.95 -3.31
CA PHE A 638 23.57 17.01 -4.24
C PHE A 638 24.93 16.79 -4.93
N GLU A 639 25.38 15.54 -5.03
CA GLU A 639 26.60 15.17 -5.77
C GLU A 639 26.29 14.86 -7.24
N VAL A 640 27.05 15.43 -8.16
CA VAL A 640 26.86 15.20 -9.61
C VAL A 640 27.37 13.81 -9.97
N VAL A 641 26.48 12.94 -10.45
CA VAL A 641 26.80 11.58 -10.91
C VAL A 641 26.56 11.37 -12.40
N GLY A 642 26.05 12.39 -13.10
CA GLY A 642 25.92 12.39 -14.55
C GLY A 642 25.69 13.79 -15.10
N LYS A 643 26.25 14.05 -16.28
CA LYS A 643 26.00 15.25 -17.10
C LYS A 643 25.73 14.79 -18.52
N TYR A 644 24.64 15.24 -19.11
CA TYR A 644 24.13 14.73 -20.38
C TYR A 644 23.83 15.86 -21.35
N ASN A 645 24.04 15.61 -22.64
CA ASN A 645 23.64 16.51 -23.71
C ASN A 645 22.14 16.33 -24.01
N PHE A 646 21.29 17.11 -23.35
CA PHE A 646 19.84 17.00 -23.49
C PHE A 646 19.13 18.34 -23.21
N ASN A 647 18.31 18.80 -24.15
CA ASN A 647 17.54 20.03 -23.99
C ASN A 647 16.31 19.80 -23.11
N CYS A 648 16.35 20.35 -21.90
CA CYS A 648 15.24 20.30 -20.95
C CYS A 648 15.20 21.52 -20.03
N GLY A 649 15.78 22.64 -20.46
CA GLY A 649 15.76 23.90 -19.72
C GLY A 649 14.34 24.46 -19.52
N TYR A 650 13.39 24.05 -20.36
CA TYR A 650 11.97 24.43 -20.28
C TYR A 650 11.11 23.50 -19.41
N GLY A 651 11.73 22.50 -18.76
CA GLY A 651 11.04 21.57 -17.87
C GLY A 651 11.58 20.14 -17.96
N VAL A 652 11.69 19.50 -16.80
CA VAL A 652 11.96 18.07 -16.65
C VAL A 652 11.04 17.52 -15.60
N LEU A 653 10.34 16.41 -15.89
CA LEU A 653 9.37 15.85 -14.96
C LEU A 653 9.44 14.33 -14.90
N ARG A 654 9.13 13.81 -13.71
CA ARG A 654 9.02 12.39 -13.43
C ARG A 654 7.88 11.76 -14.24
N GLY A 655 8.17 10.66 -14.94
CA GLY A 655 7.14 9.87 -15.60
C GLY A 655 6.27 9.06 -14.63
N PRO A 656 5.03 8.71 -15.01
CA PRO A 656 4.06 8.02 -14.14
C PRO A 656 4.54 6.66 -13.64
N ASP A 657 5.41 6.00 -14.40
CA ASP A 657 5.99 4.70 -14.07
C ASP A 657 7.18 4.77 -13.10
N ASN A 658 7.65 5.98 -12.76
CA ASN A 658 8.91 6.24 -12.08
C ASN A 658 10.15 5.62 -12.76
N LYS A 659 10.01 5.18 -14.01
CA LYS A 659 11.05 4.53 -14.82
C LYS A 659 11.44 5.37 -16.03
N SER A 660 10.69 6.42 -16.34
CA SER A 660 10.93 7.33 -17.45
C SER A 660 11.01 8.79 -16.97
N LEU A 661 11.73 9.64 -17.72
CA LEU A 661 11.66 11.09 -17.59
C LEU A 661 10.90 11.66 -18.79
N TYR A 662 10.34 12.86 -18.63
CA TYR A 662 9.90 13.68 -19.74
C TYR A 662 10.78 14.93 -19.83
N GLY A 663 11.16 15.30 -21.06
CA GLY A 663 11.67 16.63 -21.35
C GLY A 663 10.54 17.51 -21.88
N ALA A 664 10.47 18.74 -21.40
CA ALA A 664 9.54 19.74 -21.89
C ALA A 664 10.21 20.63 -22.95
N GLY A 665 9.42 21.06 -23.93
CA GLY A 665 9.86 21.95 -25.00
C GLY A 665 8.68 22.64 -25.67
N GLY A 666 8.94 23.41 -26.71
CA GLY A 666 7.92 24.18 -27.43
C GLY A 666 8.51 24.84 -28.67
N THR A 667 7.63 25.20 -29.61
CA THR A 667 7.97 26.05 -30.76
C THR A 667 7.60 27.49 -30.44
N THR A 668 8.53 28.41 -30.66
CA THR A 668 8.35 29.84 -30.43
C THR A 668 8.23 30.57 -31.77
N ASP A 669 7.12 31.26 -32.00
CA ASP A 669 6.84 32.08 -33.19
C ASP A 669 6.50 33.51 -32.76
N LYS A 670 7.20 34.52 -33.29
CA LYS A 670 6.96 35.98 -33.14
C LYS A 670 6.13 36.38 -31.90
N GLY A 671 6.67 36.19 -30.70
CA GLY A 671 6.06 36.63 -29.43
C GLY A 671 5.10 35.64 -28.75
N SER A 672 4.89 34.46 -29.34
CA SER A 672 4.06 33.38 -28.77
C SER A 672 4.77 32.03 -28.82
N SER A 673 4.43 31.13 -27.89
CA SER A 673 4.92 29.75 -27.87
C SER A 673 3.79 28.75 -27.70
N ASP A 674 4.04 27.52 -28.13
CA ASP A 674 3.31 26.36 -27.63
C ASP A 674 4.14 25.61 -26.57
N GLY A 675 3.53 24.60 -25.94
CA GLY A 675 4.21 23.72 -24.99
C GLY A 675 3.99 22.27 -25.35
N ASN A 676 5.00 21.44 -25.18
CA ASN A 676 4.92 20.00 -25.31
C ASN A 676 5.87 19.30 -24.32
N ILE A 677 5.59 18.04 -24.07
CA ILE A 677 6.49 17.12 -23.36
C ILE A 677 6.70 15.89 -24.21
N LYS A 678 7.88 15.26 -24.10
CA LYS A 678 8.20 14.00 -24.75
C LYS A 678 8.88 13.04 -23.77
N ALA A 679 8.43 11.79 -23.75
CA ALA A 679 9.03 10.75 -22.94
C ALA A 679 10.44 10.42 -23.45
N VAL A 680 11.41 10.33 -22.54
CA VAL A 680 12.81 10.06 -22.86
C VAL A 680 13.38 8.97 -21.96
N LYS A 681 14.08 8.02 -22.61
CA LYS A 681 14.78 6.93 -21.92
C LYS A 681 16.21 7.37 -21.61
N VAL A 682 16.52 7.46 -20.33
CA VAL A 682 17.83 7.92 -19.81
C VAL A 682 19.03 7.16 -20.40
N ALA A 683 18.87 5.86 -20.69
CA ALA A 683 19.92 5.03 -21.28
C ALA A 683 20.39 5.49 -22.69
N LYS A 684 19.64 6.38 -23.35
CA LYS A 684 19.95 6.88 -24.70
C LYS A 684 20.70 8.22 -24.70
N PHE A 685 20.95 8.83 -23.55
CA PHE A 685 21.64 10.11 -23.51
C PHE A 685 23.15 9.96 -23.71
N GLU A 686 23.71 10.81 -24.57
CA GLU A 686 25.16 10.96 -24.70
C GLU A 686 25.72 11.58 -23.40
N LYS A 687 26.64 10.86 -22.75
CA LYS A 687 27.31 11.34 -21.53
C LYS A 687 28.34 12.39 -21.90
N LEU A 688 28.21 13.58 -21.32
CA LEU A 688 29.24 14.60 -21.41
C LEU A 688 30.35 14.30 -20.39
N LYS A 689 31.61 14.62 -20.73
CA LYS A 689 32.71 14.56 -19.78
C LYS A 689 32.40 15.48 -18.60
N ILE A 690 32.40 14.92 -17.39
CA ILE A 690 32.43 15.68 -16.16
C ILE A 690 33.88 16.14 -16.03
N LEU A 691 34.14 17.44 -16.18
CA LEU A 691 35.44 18.01 -15.85
C LEU A 691 35.59 17.89 -14.33
N ASN A 692 36.23 16.81 -13.87
CA ASN A 692 36.66 16.70 -12.49
C ASN A 692 37.64 17.84 -12.23
N ALA A 693 37.34 18.69 -11.26
CA ALA A 693 38.37 19.55 -10.67
C ALA A 693 39.50 18.64 -10.20
N ALA A 694 40.69 18.85 -10.76
CA ALA A 694 41.86 18.03 -10.53
C ALA A 694 42.15 17.88 -9.03
N ASN A 695 42.52 16.65 -8.64
CA ASN A 695 43.26 16.38 -7.42
C ASN A 695 44.52 17.27 -7.39
N PRO A 696 44.79 18.03 -6.32
CA PRO A 696 46.09 18.65 -6.13
C PRO A 696 47.05 17.56 -5.63
N LYS A 697 47.59 16.74 -6.54
CA LYS A 697 48.78 15.91 -6.29
C LYS A 697 49.27 15.35 -7.63
N THR A 698 50.57 15.51 -7.85
CA THR A 698 51.38 15.19 -9.05
C THR A 698 51.46 16.29 -10.12
N ALA A 699 51.98 17.45 -9.74
CA ALA A 699 52.97 18.11 -10.59
C ALA A 699 54.34 17.53 -10.17
N SER A 700 54.96 16.79 -11.08
CA SER A 700 56.35 16.37 -11.00
C SER A 700 57.25 17.60 -10.92
N GLU A 701 58.13 17.63 -9.93
CA GLU A 701 59.30 18.51 -9.89
C GLU A 701 60.17 18.26 -11.15
N PRO A 702 60.73 19.30 -11.77
CA PRO A 702 61.74 19.12 -12.79
C PRO A 702 63.06 18.70 -12.14
N ASN A 703 63.61 17.57 -12.61
CA ASN A 703 64.99 17.20 -12.37
C ASN A 703 65.91 18.30 -12.90
N ASP A 704 66.52 19.03 -11.97
CA ASP A 704 67.71 19.82 -12.20
C ASP A 704 68.68 19.54 -11.04
N LYS A 705 69.68 18.70 -11.30
CA LYS A 705 71.12 19.02 -11.14
C LYS A 705 71.99 17.77 -11.34
N LYS A 706 73.02 17.99 -12.16
CA LYS A 706 74.40 17.47 -12.11
C LYS A 706 74.67 16.19 -11.33
#